data_AF-G9KCL0-F1
#
_entry.id   AF-G9KCL0-F1
#
_cell.length_a   1.000
_cell.length_b   1.000
_cell.length_c   1.000
_cell.angle_alpha   90.00
_cell.angle_beta   90.00
_cell.angle_gamma   90.00
#
_symmetry.space_group_name_H-M   'P 1'
#
loop_
_entity.id
_entity.type
_entity.pdbx_description
1 polymer ?
#
loop_
_entity_poly.entity_id
_entity_poly.type
_entity_poly.pdbx_seq_one_letter_code
_entity_poly.pdbx_strand_id
1 'polypeptide(L)'
;ANEGLEKQGCHPFYESVLSDPFVTESTVTYDPHRPVPGESFAEVLLRTGKLAEAKTEGEEVFPTTEVLLQLASDALPNDMTLGLAYLLALPQVLDANKCFEKQAHSALSLQLAAYYCSLQIYARLAPCFKDRCHPLYRADPKELIKMVTRHVTQYGHEAWPEDLVSLTKQLHYYNERLLDFTQAQVLQGLRKGVDVQRFTADDQYKRETILGLAETLEENVYSIALSLAQRYSVSRWEVLMTHLEFLFTDSGLSTVEIENRAQALHLFETLKTDPEGFHKHMVKYIYPTIGGFDHERLLYYFSLLESCHCADLGKYTIKPETHIRLLKKFKVVASGLNYKKLTDENMNPLEALEPVLSSQNILSISKLVPKIPAQDGRMLSPSALYTIWLQKLFWTGDPHLIKQVPESSPEWLRAYDVCVKYFDRLHPGDLITVVDAITFSPKAVTKLSVEARKEMTEKAVQTIKHFIEKPRKRNSEDDTQEASDSKLTYADALHHLEKSLAHLETLTHSFLVSLKTSEQEVLRKYGDLYDLSRSERGKVHDQAVAMCLDGLPLRMIEQLLQVAVGPLDISPKDVVQSAVGKIVSALSGCSADLGGSGDPLQVLEGVVAAVHTSVDQGEDLVSSEDLLEWLRPFCADDAWPVRPRIQVLQILGQSFNLTEEDGKLLVFFRTEAILKATWPQRQVDIADIENEENRRALFTELLESSHQEAEFQHLLLLLQAWPPMSQDSVITSSPWVRLMTGMLTRCAAENKDGLGNEILKICRSLYNTKQMLPAEGVKELCSRLLSRSLLLPALKLLLESRDERLHAVALEHVTAVGQVNDSNCDPELLSLLLDAGLLAKCVSTAFYPHMVQHLLASPQRGPWDAEGLAGHLQDAGHVAEAGSLLLAVRGTHRALRTFSAALSAGRHWV
;
A
#
# COMPACT_ATOMS: atom_id res chain seq x y z
N ALA A 1 -56.72 3.90 14.76
CA ALA A 1 -56.00 2.85 15.52
C ALA A 1 -56.95 1.89 16.23
N ASN A 2 -57.93 2.38 17.01
CA ASN A 2 -59.00 1.53 17.57
C ASN A 2 -60.14 1.30 16.55
N GLU A 3 -59.87 0.72 15.38
CA GLU A 3 -60.89 0.58 14.34
C GLU A 3 -61.84 -0.62 14.54
N GLY A 4 -61.36 -1.67 15.22
CA GLY A 4 -62.14 -2.81 15.73
C GLY A 4 -61.23 -3.81 16.45
N LEU A 5 -61.77 -4.55 17.43
CA LEU A 5 -61.13 -5.73 18.02
C LEU A 5 -61.45 -6.93 17.12
N GLU A 6 -60.68 -7.13 16.05
CA GLU A 6 -60.91 -8.19 15.06
C GLU A 6 -60.16 -9.48 15.43
N LYS A 7 -60.63 -10.64 14.97
CA LYS A 7 -60.03 -11.97 15.23
C LYS A 7 -59.87 -12.30 16.71
N GLN A 8 -60.87 -11.93 17.51
CA GLN A 8 -60.89 -12.24 18.93
C GLN A 8 -60.97 -13.76 19.14
N GLY A 9 -60.08 -14.30 19.98
CA GLY A 9 -60.23 -15.67 20.46
C GLY A 9 -61.52 -15.76 21.26
N CYS A 10 -62.44 -16.62 20.86
CA CYS A 10 -63.66 -16.88 21.62
C CYS A 10 -63.98 -18.37 21.71
N HIS A 11 -64.64 -18.74 22.80
CA HIS A 11 -65.23 -20.07 22.91
C HIS A 11 -66.20 -20.31 21.73
N PRO A 12 -66.22 -21.52 21.11
CA PRO A 12 -67.06 -21.79 19.93
C PRO A 12 -68.55 -21.49 20.13
N PHE A 13 -69.03 -21.58 21.37
CA PHE A 13 -70.40 -21.21 21.73
C PHE A 13 -70.78 -19.77 21.34
N TYR A 14 -69.82 -18.83 21.35
CA TYR A 14 -70.04 -17.42 21.04
C TYR A 14 -69.72 -17.05 19.58
N GLU A 15 -69.35 -18.02 18.75
CA GLU A 15 -68.94 -17.79 17.35
C GLU A 15 -69.98 -17.01 16.54
N SER A 16 -71.27 -17.34 16.71
CA SER A 16 -72.36 -16.69 15.96
C SER A 16 -72.70 -15.27 16.42
N VAL A 17 -72.11 -14.81 17.54
CA VAL A 17 -72.42 -13.53 18.18
C VAL A 17 -71.31 -12.50 17.96
N LEU A 18 -70.09 -12.96 17.70
CA LEU A 18 -68.92 -12.11 17.48
C LEU A 18 -68.65 -11.94 15.98
N SER A 19 -68.20 -10.76 15.61
CA SER A 19 -67.80 -10.45 14.23
C SER A 19 -66.38 -10.95 13.97
N ASP A 20 -66.21 -11.86 13.01
CA ASP A 20 -64.92 -12.46 12.62
C ASP A 20 -64.11 -13.05 13.80
N PRO A 21 -64.66 -14.01 14.57
CA PRO A 21 -63.97 -14.60 15.72
C PRO A 21 -62.90 -15.62 15.30
N PHE A 22 -61.85 -15.76 16.11
CA PHE A 22 -60.92 -16.87 16.06
C PHE A 22 -61.42 -17.98 16.98
N VAL A 23 -61.84 -19.11 16.41
CA VAL A 23 -62.30 -20.29 17.16
C VAL A 23 -61.26 -21.39 17.03
N THR A 24 -60.70 -21.84 18.16
CA THR A 24 -59.73 -22.93 18.18
C THR A 24 -60.44 -24.27 17.96
N GLU A 25 -60.01 -25.07 16.98
CA GLU A 25 -60.62 -26.40 16.69
C GLU A 25 -60.46 -27.43 17.84
N SER A 26 -59.64 -27.13 18.84
CA SER A 26 -59.33 -28.01 19.98
C SER A 26 -60.27 -27.86 21.17
N THR A 27 -61.09 -26.81 21.24
CA THR A 27 -61.98 -26.55 22.37
C THR A 27 -63.40 -27.02 22.06
N VAL A 28 -63.64 -28.31 22.28
CA VAL A 28 -64.98 -28.92 22.43
C VAL A 28 -65.86 -28.90 21.17
N THR A 29 -65.60 -29.86 20.28
CA THR A 29 -66.69 -30.51 19.54
C THR A 29 -67.55 -31.25 20.56
N TYR A 30 -68.87 -31.01 20.59
CA TYR A 30 -69.86 -31.87 21.28
C TYR A 30 -69.97 -33.26 20.61
N ASP A 31 -68.83 -33.84 20.26
CA ASP A 31 -68.70 -35.20 19.76
C ASP A 31 -68.46 -36.09 20.99
N PRO A 32 -69.42 -36.96 21.35
CA PRO A 32 -69.31 -37.86 22.49
C PRO A 32 -68.14 -38.86 22.39
N HIS A 33 -67.42 -38.88 21.27
CA HIS A 33 -66.28 -39.76 21.01
C HIS A 33 -64.89 -39.11 21.15
N ARG A 34 -64.78 -37.81 21.48
CA ARG A 34 -63.48 -37.16 21.77
C ARG A 34 -63.21 -37.07 23.28
N PRO A 35 -61.97 -37.35 23.75
CA PRO A 35 -61.61 -37.20 25.16
C PRO A 35 -61.72 -35.74 25.61
N VAL A 36 -62.25 -35.54 26.82
CA VAL A 36 -62.37 -34.24 27.47
C VAL A 36 -60.97 -33.60 27.58
N PRO A 37 -60.78 -32.33 27.20
CA PRO A 37 -59.51 -31.64 27.42
C PRO A 37 -59.10 -31.72 28.90
N GLY A 38 -57.85 -32.06 29.19
CA GLY A 38 -57.36 -32.12 30.56
C GLY A 38 -57.47 -30.75 31.24
N GLU A 39 -58.02 -30.70 32.46
CA GLU A 39 -58.14 -29.46 33.23
C GLU A 39 -56.75 -28.86 33.50
N SER A 40 -56.61 -27.54 33.32
CA SER A 40 -55.35 -26.84 33.62
C SER A 40 -55.07 -26.90 35.12
N PHE A 41 -53.81 -27.15 35.51
CA PHE A 41 -53.37 -27.15 36.90
C PHE A 41 -53.73 -25.85 37.63
N ALA A 42 -53.67 -24.71 36.93
CA ALA A 42 -54.04 -23.42 37.50
C ALA A 42 -55.54 -23.30 37.79
N GLU A 43 -56.41 -23.93 36.98
CA GLU A 43 -57.86 -23.97 37.25
C GLU A 43 -58.16 -24.82 38.47
N VAL A 44 -57.52 -26.00 38.58
CA VAL A 44 -57.66 -26.89 39.74
C VAL A 44 -57.18 -26.19 41.00
N LEU A 45 -56.06 -25.46 40.92
CA LEU A 45 -55.51 -24.71 42.04
C LEU A 45 -56.43 -23.56 42.46
N LEU A 46 -56.98 -22.79 41.51
CA LEU A 46 -57.94 -21.72 41.80
C LEU A 46 -59.20 -22.27 42.46
N ARG A 47 -59.78 -23.35 41.91
CA ARG A 47 -60.97 -24.02 42.47
C ARG A 47 -60.71 -24.53 43.88
N THR A 48 -59.58 -25.22 44.09
CA THR A 48 -59.20 -25.76 45.40
C THR A 48 -58.98 -24.64 46.41
N GLY A 49 -58.29 -23.56 46.02
CA GLY A 49 -58.06 -22.39 46.85
C GLY A 49 -59.36 -21.68 47.25
N LYS A 50 -60.30 -21.50 46.32
CA LYS A 50 -61.61 -20.89 46.62
C LYS A 50 -62.52 -21.77 47.45
N LEU A 51 -62.47 -23.09 47.28
CA LEU A 51 -63.17 -24.02 48.16
C LEU A 51 -62.58 -24.01 49.58
N ALA A 52 -61.27 -23.85 49.72
CA ALA A 52 -60.62 -23.70 51.02
C ALA A 52 -61.02 -22.37 51.70
N GLU A 53 -60.99 -21.26 50.97
CA GLU A 53 -61.42 -19.93 51.46
C GLU A 53 -62.89 -19.93 51.90
N ALA A 54 -63.77 -20.61 51.14
CA ALA A 54 -65.18 -20.76 51.49
C ALA A 54 -65.37 -21.63 52.74
N LYS A 55 -64.52 -22.64 52.95
CA LYS A 55 -64.54 -23.50 54.15
C LYS A 55 -64.09 -22.73 55.41
N THR A 56 -63.24 -21.73 55.27
CA THR A 56 -62.75 -20.87 56.36
C THR A 56 -63.57 -19.58 56.51
N GLU A 57 -64.73 -19.46 55.86
CA GLU A 57 -65.58 -18.25 55.86
C GLU A 57 -64.80 -16.95 55.52
N GLY A 58 -63.72 -17.05 54.74
CA GLY A 58 -62.86 -15.92 54.37
C GLY A 58 -61.80 -15.49 55.39
N GLU A 59 -61.56 -16.25 56.48
CA GLU A 59 -60.48 -15.93 57.44
C GLU A 59 -59.06 -16.11 56.85
N GLU A 60 -58.86 -17.12 56.00
CA GLU A 60 -57.64 -17.31 55.21
C GLU A 60 -57.92 -17.02 53.72
N VAL A 61 -57.40 -15.90 53.21
CA VAL A 61 -57.56 -15.52 51.80
C VAL A 61 -56.50 -16.23 50.95
N PHE A 62 -56.95 -17.03 49.99
CA PHE A 62 -56.05 -17.67 49.03
C PHE A 62 -55.44 -16.60 48.11
N PRO A 63 -54.09 -16.47 48.02
CA PRO A 63 -53.45 -15.49 47.13
C PRO A 63 -53.66 -15.90 45.66
N THR A 64 -54.61 -15.24 44.99
CA THR A 64 -55.01 -15.60 43.63
C THR A 64 -54.19 -14.93 42.53
N THR A 65 -53.35 -13.93 42.84
CA THR A 65 -52.72 -13.07 41.82
C THR A 65 -51.95 -13.84 40.75
N GLU A 66 -50.98 -14.69 41.12
CA GLU A 66 -50.18 -15.45 40.15
C GLU A 66 -51.02 -16.49 39.39
N VAL A 67 -51.99 -17.11 40.06
CA VAL A 67 -52.90 -18.10 39.46
C VAL A 67 -53.80 -17.44 38.42
N LEU A 68 -54.34 -16.26 38.72
CA LEU A 68 -55.18 -15.47 37.80
C LEU A 68 -54.38 -14.91 36.64
N LEU A 69 -53.14 -14.47 36.85
CA LEU A 69 -52.25 -14.02 35.77
C LEU A 69 -51.89 -15.17 34.83
N GLN A 70 -51.63 -16.37 35.36
CA GLN A 70 -51.37 -17.56 34.55
C GLN A 70 -52.61 -17.98 33.76
N LEU A 71 -53.78 -18.05 34.41
CA LEU A 71 -55.05 -18.36 33.76
C LEU A 71 -55.43 -17.35 32.68
N ALA A 72 -55.23 -16.05 32.94
CA ALA A 72 -55.43 -15.02 31.94
C ALA A 72 -54.49 -15.21 30.75
N SER A 73 -53.20 -15.48 30.99
CA SER A 73 -52.21 -15.71 29.94
C SER A 73 -52.52 -16.93 29.07
N ASP A 74 -53.03 -18.01 29.68
CA ASP A 74 -53.41 -19.25 29.00
C ASP A 74 -54.73 -19.10 28.23
N ALA A 75 -55.68 -18.31 28.76
CA ALA A 75 -56.99 -18.09 28.16
C ALA A 75 -56.95 -17.07 27.01
N LEU A 76 -56.22 -15.96 27.13
CA LEU A 76 -56.23 -14.85 26.16
C LEU A 76 -56.08 -15.26 24.67
N PRO A 77 -55.23 -16.23 24.29
CA PRO A 77 -55.13 -16.66 22.89
C PRO A 77 -56.38 -17.35 22.33
N ASN A 78 -57.18 -18.00 23.19
CA ASN A 78 -58.30 -18.88 22.79
C ASN A 78 -59.68 -18.33 23.21
N ASP A 79 -59.75 -17.66 24.36
CA ASP A 79 -60.96 -17.01 24.90
C ASP A 79 -60.57 -15.70 25.61
N MET A 80 -60.71 -14.59 24.89
CA MET A 80 -60.38 -13.26 25.38
C MET A 80 -61.36 -12.77 26.44
N THR A 81 -62.62 -13.21 26.38
CA THR A 81 -63.63 -12.81 27.36
C THR A 81 -63.34 -13.43 28.73
N LEU A 82 -62.97 -14.71 28.73
CA LEU A 82 -62.54 -15.43 29.93
C LEU A 82 -61.21 -14.87 30.45
N GLY A 83 -60.24 -14.61 29.56
CA GLY A 83 -58.97 -13.98 29.93
C GLY A 83 -59.15 -12.61 30.58
N LEU A 84 -59.98 -11.73 30.00
CA LEU A 84 -60.33 -10.44 30.60
C LEU A 84 -61.05 -10.59 31.93
N ALA A 85 -61.93 -11.59 32.10
CA ALA A 85 -62.60 -11.85 33.36
C ALA A 85 -61.61 -12.20 34.48
N TYR A 86 -60.58 -13.01 34.20
CA TYR A 86 -59.51 -13.29 35.15
C TYR A 86 -58.70 -12.04 35.49
N LEU A 87 -58.41 -11.17 34.52
CA LEU A 87 -57.70 -9.90 34.77
C LEU A 87 -58.55 -8.92 35.60
N LEU A 88 -59.86 -8.84 35.34
CA LEU A 88 -60.78 -8.00 36.12
C LEU A 88 -60.96 -8.51 37.56
N ALA A 89 -60.73 -9.81 37.80
CA ALA A 89 -60.78 -10.43 39.12
C ALA A 89 -59.47 -10.28 39.94
N LEU A 90 -58.44 -9.64 39.39
CA LEU A 90 -57.17 -9.45 40.09
C LEU A 90 -57.36 -8.56 41.35
N PRO A 91 -56.75 -8.93 42.49
CA PRO A 91 -56.79 -8.10 43.70
C PRO A 91 -56.17 -6.72 43.50
N GLN A 92 -55.09 -6.63 42.72
CA GLN A 92 -54.42 -5.38 42.37
C GLN A 92 -54.52 -5.12 40.87
N VAL A 93 -55.18 -4.02 40.51
CA VAL A 93 -55.58 -3.75 39.12
C VAL A 93 -54.40 -3.51 38.18
N LEU A 94 -53.30 -2.95 38.66
CA LEU A 94 -52.11 -2.68 37.84
C LEU A 94 -51.31 -3.96 37.53
N ASP A 95 -51.53 -5.08 38.25
CA ASP A 95 -50.82 -6.34 37.98
C ASP A 95 -51.19 -6.93 36.62
N ALA A 96 -52.33 -6.57 36.04
CA ALA A 96 -52.73 -6.98 34.69
C ALA A 96 -51.69 -6.61 33.62
N ASN A 97 -50.88 -5.57 33.83
CA ASN A 97 -49.78 -5.21 32.93
C ASN A 97 -48.76 -6.34 32.77
N LYS A 98 -48.47 -7.11 33.85
CA LYS A 98 -47.57 -8.26 33.79
C LYS A 98 -48.07 -9.32 32.81
N CYS A 99 -49.39 -9.42 32.62
CA CYS A 99 -49.99 -10.29 31.62
C CYS A 99 -49.84 -9.68 30.22
N PHE A 100 -50.23 -8.42 30.02
CA PHE A 100 -50.17 -7.76 28.71
C PHE A 100 -48.73 -7.58 28.17
N GLU A 101 -47.73 -7.43 29.03
CA GLU A 101 -46.32 -7.37 28.64
C GLU A 101 -45.75 -8.72 28.20
N LYS A 102 -46.25 -9.83 28.75
CA LYS A 102 -45.86 -11.20 28.35
C LYS A 102 -46.51 -11.64 27.02
N GLN A 103 -47.65 -11.05 26.67
CA GLN A 103 -48.36 -11.34 25.43
C GLN A 103 -47.65 -10.72 24.22
N ALA A 104 -47.77 -11.35 23.05
CA ALA A 104 -47.24 -10.78 21.82
C ALA A 104 -47.88 -9.40 21.56
N HIS A 105 -47.06 -8.39 21.25
CA HIS A 105 -47.51 -7.03 20.95
C HIS A 105 -48.20 -6.98 19.58
N SER A 106 -49.45 -7.43 19.53
CA SER A 106 -50.35 -7.31 18.38
C SER A 106 -51.30 -6.12 18.60
N ALA A 107 -51.92 -5.62 17.51
CA ALA A 107 -52.97 -4.61 17.63
C ALA A 107 -54.05 -5.04 18.64
N LEU A 108 -54.44 -6.31 18.61
CA LEU A 108 -55.47 -6.87 19.46
C LEU A 108 -55.07 -6.87 20.94
N SER A 109 -53.84 -7.26 21.29
CA SER A 109 -53.40 -7.26 22.70
C SER A 109 -53.27 -5.84 23.26
N LEU A 110 -52.81 -4.88 22.45
CA LEU A 110 -52.75 -3.46 22.83
C LEU A 110 -54.14 -2.83 23.00
N GLN A 111 -55.08 -3.16 22.11
CA GLN A 111 -56.48 -2.74 22.22
C GLN A 111 -57.17 -3.34 23.46
N LEU A 112 -56.91 -4.61 23.78
CA LEU A 112 -57.44 -5.26 24.99
C LEU A 112 -56.87 -4.64 26.26
N ALA A 113 -55.59 -4.29 26.28
CA ALA A 113 -54.98 -3.58 27.40
C ALA A 113 -55.59 -2.18 27.58
N ALA A 114 -55.78 -1.42 26.49
CA ALA A 114 -56.46 -0.13 26.50
C ALA A 114 -57.93 -0.26 26.97
N TYR A 115 -58.63 -1.32 26.55
CA TYR A 115 -60.01 -1.62 26.98
C TYR A 115 -60.07 -1.93 28.48
N TYR A 116 -59.17 -2.79 28.98
CA TYR A 116 -59.06 -3.10 30.40
C TYR A 116 -58.81 -1.85 31.24
N CYS A 117 -57.82 -1.02 30.87
CA CYS A 117 -57.57 0.25 31.57
C CYS A 117 -58.80 1.17 31.52
N SER A 118 -59.49 1.24 30.39
CA SER A 118 -60.69 2.07 30.22
C SER A 118 -61.85 1.61 31.11
N LEU A 119 -62.08 0.29 31.21
CA LEU A 119 -63.07 -0.29 32.13
C LEU A 119 -62.75 0.04 33.59
N GLN A 120 -61.48 -0.11 33.99
CA GLN A 120 -61.01 0.12 35.35
C GLN A 120 -61.03 1.60 35.75
N ILE A 121 -60.75 2.50 34.82
CA ILE A 121 -60.87 3.95 35.00
C ILE A 121 -62.36 4.33 35.11
N TYR A 122 -63.21 3.83 34.21
CA TYR A 122 -64.64 4.14 34.23
C TYR A 122 -65.32 3.67 35.51
N ALA A 123 -65.05 2.43 35.94
CA ALA A 123 -65.63 1.87 37.16
C ALA A 123 -65.27 2.67 38.43
N ARG A 124 -64.10 3.32 38.45
CA ARG A 124 -63.65 4.17 39.57
C ARG A 124 -64.21 5.59 39.52
N LEU A 125 -64.37 6.16 38.33
CA LEU A 125 -64.92 7.51 38.13
C LEU A 125 -66.45 7.56 38.31
N ALA A 126 -67.15 6.47 37.96
CA ALA A 126 -68.58 6.32 38.15
C ALA A 126 -68.90 5.02 38.92
N PRO A 127 -68.63 4.97 40.25
CA PRO A 127 -68.85 3.78 41.06
C PRO A 127 -70.36 3.56 41.30
N CYS A 128 -71.04 2.95 40.32
CA CYS A 128 -72.50 2.78 40.33
C CYS A 128 -72.90 1.30 40.17
N PHE A 129 -72.45 0.41 41.05
CA PHE A 129 -72.98 -0.96 41.11
C PHE A 129 -74.17 -1.03 42.07
N LYS A 130 -75.36 -0.64 41.59
CA LYS A 130 -76.63 -0.88 42.30
C LYS A 130 -77.69 -1.58 41.46
N ASP A 131 -77.44 -1.86 40.18
CA ASP A 131 -78.42 -2.51 39.30
C ASP A 131 -77.83 -3.71 38.54
N ARG A 132 -78.65 -4.74 38.29
CA ARG A 132 -78.17 -6.09 37.89
C ARG A 132 -77.63 -6.20 36.46
N CYS A 133 -77.78 -5.17 35.61
CA CYS A 133 -77.24 -5.12 34.25
C CYS A 133 -76.85 -3.68 33.87
N HIS A 134 -75.66 -3.22 34.27
CA HIS A 134 -75.18 -1.87 33.95
C HIS A 134 -74.93 -1.69 32.44
N PRO A 135 -75.29 -0.56 31.82
CA PRO A 135 -75.09 -0.31 30.37
C PRO A 135 -73.64 -0.42 29.90
N LEU A 136 -72.66 -0.28 30.82
CA LEU A 136 -71.22 -0.42 30.55
C LEU A 136 -70.87 -1.73 29.85
N TYR A 137 -71.46 -2.85 30.29
CA TYR A 137 -71.18 -4.17 29.70
C TYR A 137 -71.86 -4.38 28.34
N ARG A 138 -72.73 -3.44 27.92
CA ARG A 138 -73.35 -3.40 26.59
C ARG A 138 -72.72 -2.34 25.68
N ALA A 139 -71.79 -1.54 26.21
CA ALA A 139 -71.10 -0.52 25.44
C ALA A 139 -70.07 -1.19 24.52
N ASP A 140 -69.99 -0.71 23.28
CA ASP A 140 -68.93 -1.11 22.38
C ASP A 140 -67.56 -0.77 23.02
N PRO A 141 -66.63 -1.73 23.13
CA PRO A 141 -65.28 -1.50 23.64
C PRO A 141 -64.58 -0.28 23.04
N LYS A 142 -64.76 -0.02 21.75
CA LYS A 142 -64.17 1.12 21.03
C LYS A 142 -64.71 2.45 21.54
N GLU A 143 -66.02 2.55 21.69
CA GLU A 143 -66.66 3.78 22.17
C GLU A 143 -66.34 4.02 23.65
N LEU A 144 -66.17 2.96 24.45
CA LEU A 144 -65.70 3.08 25.82
C LEU A 144 -64.26 3.62 25.87
N ILE A 145 -63.32 3.02 25.14
CA ILE A 145 -61.92 3.49 25.09
C ILE A 145 -61.87 4.95 24.65
N LYS A 146 -62.62 5.31 23.60
CA LYS A 146 -62.66 6.67 23.07
C LYS A 146 -63.22 7.68 24.06
N MET A 147 -64.33 7.34 24.72
CA MET A 147 -64.97 8.20 25.72
C MET A 147 -64.06 8.41 26.93
N VAL A 148 -63.48 7.34 27.47
CA VAL A 148 -62.58 7.41 28.64
C VAL A 148 -61.31 8.18 28.27
N THR A 149 -60.68 7.87 27.14
CA THR A 149 -59.48 8.60 26.68
C THR A 149 -59.76 10.09 26.54
N ARG A 150 -60.89 10.48 25.91
CA ARG A 150 -61.28 11.89 25.79
C ARG A 150 -61.48 12.56 27.15
N HIS A 151 -62.15 11.88 28.08
CA HIS A 151 -62.38 12.42 29.43
C HIS A 151 -61.07 12.61 30.19
N VAL A 152 -60.20 11.61 30.14
CA VAL A 152 -58.87 11.64 30.76
C VAL A 152 -57.99 12.75 30.16
N THR A 153 -57.97 12.95 28.84
CA THR A 153 -57.20 14.03 28.21
C THR A 153 -57.75 15.43 28.56
N GLN A 154 -59.06 15.56 28.80
CA GLN A 154 -59.69 16.85 29.11
C GLN A 154 -59.62 17.24 30.59
N TYR A 155 -59.73 16.25 31.50
CA TYR A 155 -59.89 16.47 32.94
C TYR A 155 -58.76 15.84 33.79
N GLY A 156 -57.77 15.18 33.18
CA GLY A 156 -56.68 14.48 33.86
C GLY A 156 -55.68 15.37 34.63
N HIS A 157 -55.96 16.67 34.73
CA HIS A 157 -55.22 17.62 35.57
C HIS A 157 -55.89 17.85 36.95
N GLU A 158 -57.04 17.22 37.20
CA GLU A 158 -57.69 17.22 38.51
C GLU A 158 -56.94 16.32 39.52
N ALA A 159 -57.10 16.58 40.83
CA ALA A 159 -56.43 15.82 41.89
C ALA A 159 -57.03 14.41 42.06
N TRP A 160 -56.69 13.50 41.14
CA TRP A 160 -57.14 12.11 41.14
C TRP A 160 -56.31 11.24 42.11
N PRO A 161 -56.89 10.14 42.64
CA PRO A 161 -56.14 9.15 43.42
C PRO A 161 -54.95 8.55 42.64
N GLU A 162 -53.86 8.21 43.33
CA GLU A 162 -52.62 7.70 42.71
C GLU A 162 -52.85 6.47 41.81
N ASP A 163 -53.77 5.57 42.19
CA ASP A 163 -54.12 4.39 41.40
C ASP A 163 -54.76 4.77 40.05
N LEU A 164 -55.60 5.82 40.04
CA LEU A 164 -56.27 6.30 38.84
C LEU A 164 -55.30 7.06 37.92
N VAL A 165 -54.36 7.80 38.49
CA VAL A 165 -53.25 8.44 37.76
C VAL A 165 -52.36 7.37 37.10
N SER A 166 -52.07 6.29 37.82
CA SER A 166 -51.25 5.18 37.31
C SER A 166 -51.95 4.43 36.17
N LEU A 167 -53.24 4.15 36.31
CA LEU A 167 -54.09 3.59 35.23
C LEU A 167 -54.17 4.49 34.01
N THR A 168 -54.26 5.81 34.24
CA THR A 168 -54.25 6.82 33.19
C THR A 168 -52.94 6.80 32.40
N LYS A 169 -51.80 6.70 33.08
CA LYS A 169 -50.49 6.55 32.42
C LYS A 169 -50.42 5.27 31.58
N GLN A 170 -50.94 4.15 32.09
CA GLN A 170 -51.01 2.89 31.35
C GLN A 170 -51.91 2.98 30.12
N LEU A 171 -53.07 3.63 30.22
CA LEU A 171 -53.96 3.86 29.09
C LEU A 171 -53.27 4.68 27.98
N HIS A 172 -52.57 5.76 28.33
CA HIS A 172 -51.79 6.54 27.36
C HIS A 172 -50.66 5.71 26.75
N TYR A 173 -49.93 4.94 27.56
CA TYR A 173 -48.86 4.07 27.08
C TYR A 173 -49.35 3.06 26.02
N TYR A 174 -50.44 2.33 26.30
CA TYR A 174 -50.97 1.35 25.35
C TYR A 174 -51.59 2.00 24.11
N ASN A 175 -52.25 3.15 24.25
CA ASN A 175 -52.76 3.90 23.12
C ASN A 175 -51.64 4.43 22.20
N GLU A 176 -50.55 4.96 22.76
CA GLU A 176 -49.38 5.40 21.96
C GLU A 176 -48.72 4.22 21.26
N ARG A 177 -48.50 3.09 21.94
CA ARG A 177 -47.94 1.89 21.30
C ARG A 177 -48.84 1.32 20.22
N LEU A 178 -50.16 1.36 20.41
CA LEU A 178 -51.11 0.94 19.39
C LEU A 178 -51.05 1.86 18.17
N LEU A 179 -50.93 3.17 18.37
CA LEU A 179 -50.78 4.11 17.27
C LEU A 179 -49.46 3.86 16.52
N ASP A 180 -48.34 3.70 17.22
CA ASP A 180 -47.03 3.38 16.63
C ASP A 180 -47.08 2.06 15.85
N PHE A 181 -47.76 1.05 16.40
CA PHE A 181 -47.96 -0.24 15.74
C PHE A 181 -48.76 -0.09 14.44
N THR A 182 -49.89 0.63 14.49
CA THR A 182 -50.71 0.87 13.28
C THR A 182 -49.95 1.69 12.24
N GLN A 183 -49.14 2.66 12.67
CA GLN A 183 -48.32 3.46 11.77
C GLN A 183 -47.24 2.60 11.11
N ALA A 184 -46.57 1.75 11.87
CA ALA A 184 -45.57 0.81 11.36
C ALA A 184 -46.18 -0.21 10.38
N GLN A 185 -47.41 -0.69 10.62
CA GLN A 185 -48.12 -1.55 9.68
C GLN A 185 -48.45 -0.84 8.36
N VAL A 186 -48.88 0.43 8.42
CA VAL A 186 -49.08 1.24 7.21
C VAL A 186 -47.76 1.39 6.44
N LEU A 187 -46.66 1.67 7.13
CA LEU A 187 -45.33 1.77 6.52
C LEU A 187 -44.84 0.45 5.91
N GLN A 188 -45.12 -0.68 6.56
CA GLN A 188 -44.85 -2.02 6.02
C GLN A 188 -45.65 -2.28 4.74
N GLY A 189 -46.92 -1.85 4.70
CA GLY A 189 -47.79 -1.93 3.52
C GLY A 189 -47.28 -1.14 2.31
N LEU A 190 -46.49 -0.08 2.54
CA LEU A 190 -45.79 0.69 1.49
C LEU A 190 -44.56 -0.04 0.92
N ARG A 191 -44.30 -1.30 1.30
CA ARG A 191 -43.16 -2.13 0.87
C ARG A 191 -41.79 -1.51 1.16
N LYS A 192 -41.67 -0.70 2.22
CA LYS A 192 -40.43 -0.01 2.61
C LYS A 192 -39.58 -0.77 3.65
N GLY A 193 -39.88 -2.04 3.92
CA GLY A 193 -39.03 -2.91 4.74
C GLY A 193 -38.93 -2.52 6.22
N VAL A 194 -39.99 -1.94 6.79
CA VAL A 194 -40.01 -1.51 8.20
C VAL A 194 -40.24 -2.70 9.14
N ASP A 195 -39.37 -2.82 10.14
CA ASP A 195 -39.56 -3.74 11.27
C ASP A 195 -40.55 -3.11 12.26
N VAL A 196 -41.76 -3.67 12.31
CA VAL A 196 -42.86 -3.17 13.14
C VAL A 196 -42.51 -3.23 14.63
N GLN A 197 -41.82 -4.28 15.09
CA GLN A 197 -41.49 -4.42 16.50
C GLN A 197 -40.45 -3.37 16.90
N ARG A 198 -39.40 -3.22 16.10
CA ARG A 198 -38.34 -2.25 16.35
C ARG A 198 -38.85 -0.80 16.25
N PHE A 199 -39.71 -0.51 15.28
CA PHE A 199 -40.33 0.82 15.15
C PHE A 199 -41.16 1.21 16.37
N THR A 200 -41.81 0.27 17.05
CA THR A 200 -42.61 0.61 18.26
C THR A 200 -41.78 0.82 19.52
N ALA A 201 -40.53 0.36 19.56
CA ALA A 201 -39.73 0.28 20.79
C ALA A 201 -38.43 1.10 20.78
N ASP A 202 -37.85 1.37 19.60
CA ASP A 202 -36.54 2.01 19.43
C ASP A 202 -36.69 3.39 18.76
N ASP A 203 -36.54 4.46 19.55
CA ASP A 203 -36.69 5.84 19.07
C ASP A 203 -35.59 6.24 18.07
N GLN A 204 -34.39 5.67 18.16
CA GLN A 204 -33.32 5.89 17.19
C GLN A 204 -33.68 5.23 15.86
N TYR A 205 -34.23 4.01 15.89
CA TYR A 205 -34.72 3.34 14.68
C TYR A 205 -35.93 4.08 14.07
N LYS A 206 -36.84 4.64 14.88
CA LYS A 206 -37.93 5.51 14.37
C LYS A 206 -37.35 6.69 13.60
N ARG A 207 -36.38 7.39 14.21
CA ARG A 207 -35.70 8.54 13.60
C ARG A 207 -35.03 8.15 12.28
N GLU A 208 -34.22 7.11 12.26
CA GLU A 208 -33.55 6.62 11.04
C GLU A 208 -34.54 6.19 9.95
N THR A 209 -35.62 5.52 10.33
CA THR A 209 -36.69 5.12 9.41
C THR A 209 -37.37 6.34 8.79
N ILE A 210 -37.66 7.38 9.58
CA ILE A 210 -38.27 8.62 9.10
C ILE A 210 -37.35 9.36 8.13
N LEU A 211 -36.05 9.45 8.45
CA LEU A 211 -35.06 10.06 7.55
C LEU A 211 -34.95 9.26 6.25
N GLY A 212 -34.89 7.93 6.32
CA GLY A 212 -34.88 7.06 5.12
C GLY A 212 -36.17 7.15 4.29
N LEU A 213 -37.33 7.38 4.91
CA LEU A 213 -38.58 7.64 4.17
C LEU A 213 -38.55 8.98 3.42
N ALA A 214 -37.77 9.95 3.90
CA ALA A 214 -37.59 11.23 3.22
C ALA A 214 -36.77 11.11 1.93
N GLU A 215 -35.99 10.04 1.76
CA GLU A 215 -35.22 9.72 0.56
C GLU A 215 -36.13 9.14 -0.55
N THR A 216 -37.08 9.94 -1.02
CA THR A 216 -38.11 9.51 -1.98
C THR A 216 -38.50 10.60 -2.96
N LEU A 217 -38.84 10.22 -4.19
CA LEU A 217 -39.41 11.13 -5.18
C LEU A 217 -40.95 11.22 -5.09
N GLU A 218 -41.58 10.26 -4.41
CA GLU A 218 -43.04 10.17 -4.25
C GLU A 218 -43.56 11.20 -3.24
N GLU A 219 -44.40 12.13 -3.70
CA GLU A 219 -44.94 13.24 -2.88
C GLU A 219 -45.74 12.75 -1.67
N ASN A 220 -46.54 11.70 -1.84
CA ASN A 220 -47.33 11.12 -0.75
C ASN A 220 -46.43 10.56 0.36
N VAL A 221 -45.36 9.84 -0.01
CA VAL A 221 -44.42 9.25 0.96
C VAL A 221 -43.62 10.34 1.66
N TYR A 222 -43.22 11.38 0.93
CA TYR A 222 -42.54 12.54 1.50
C TYR A 222 -43.42 13.28 2.52
N SER A 223 -44.70 13.47 2.22
CA SER A 223 -45.68 14.05 3.15
C SER A 223 -45.84 13.21 4.42
N ILE A 224 -45.87 11.88 4.27
CA ILE A 224 -45.89 10.94 5.41
C ILE A 224 -44.63 11.12 6.26
N ALA A 225 -43.43 11.20 5.66
CA ALA A 225 -42.19 11.40 6.41
C ALA A 225 -42.22 12.71 7.24
N LEU A 226 -42.72 13.81 6.68
CA LEU A 226 -42.88 15.07 7.40
C LEU A 226 -43.89 14.97 8.56
N SER A 227 -45.02 14.30 8.33
CA SER A 227 -46.04 14.08 9.37
C SER A 227 -45.48 13.24 10.53
N LEU A 228 -44.72 12.19 10.21
CA LEU A 228 -44.06 11.35 11.21
C LEU A 228 -42.99 12.10 11.97
N ALA A 229 -42.18 12.91 11.28
CA ALA A 229 -41.17 13.73 11.92
C ALA A 229 -41.79 14.68 12.95
N GLN A 230 -42.89 15.34 12.59
CA GLN A 230 -43.64 16.19 13.52
C GLN A 230 -44.18 15.41 14.72
N ARG A 231 -44.69 14.19 14.51
CA ARG A 231 -45.23 13.35 15.58
C ARG A 231 -44.15 12.87 16.55
N TYR A 232 -43.04 12.37 16.03
CA TYR A 232 -41.96 11.78 16.81
C TYR A 232 -40.87 12.78 17.21
N SER A 233 -41.14 14.07 17.06
CA SER A 233 -40.21 15.16 17.40
C SER A 233 -38.85 15.05 16.71
N VAL A 234 -38.80 14.46 15.50
CA VAL A 234 -37.61 14.50 14.64
C VAL A 234 -37.52 15.87 14.02
N SER A 235 -36.31 16.46 14.00
CA SER A 235 -36.14 17.81 13.49
C SER A 235 -36.57 17.90 12.02
N ARG A 236 -37.49 18.82 11.73
CA ARG A 236 -37.89 19.12 10.35
C ARG A 236 -36.68 19.49 9.50
N TRP A 237 -35.72 20.23 10.07
CA TRP A 237 -34.49 20.61 9.37
C TRP A 237 -33.72 19.37 8.88
N GLU A 238 -33.58 18.35 9.72
CA GLU A 238 -32.85 17.12 9.38
C GLU A 238 -33.53 16.34 8.27
N VAL A 239 -34.87 16.22 8.31
CA VAL A 239 -35.65 15.56 7.26
C VAL A 239 -35.49 16.26 5.91
N LEU A 240 -35.54 17.60 5.89
CA LEU A 240 -35.33 18.37 4.66
C LEU A 240 -33.88 18.27 4.16
N MET A 241 -32.90 18.24 5.07
CA MET A 241 -31.48 18.13 4.72
C MET A 241 -31.17 16.74 4.15
N THR A 242 -31.70 15.68 4.74
CA THR A 242 -31.62 14.30 4.19
C THR A 242 -32.28 14.21 2.83
N HIS A 243 -33.45 14.83 2.65
CA HIS A 243 -34.08 14.88 1.33
C HIS A 243 -33.20 15.60 0.30
N LEU A 244 -32.64 16.76 0.65
CA LEU A 244 -31.75 17.50 -0.23
C LEU A 244 -30.50 16.68 -0.60
N GLU A 245 -29.91 15.97 0.36
CA GLU A 245 -28.81 15.04 0.10
C GLU A 245 -29.20 13.98 -0.91
N PHE A 246 -30.30 13.26 -0.68
CA PHE A 246 -30.85 12.26 -1.61
C PHE A 246 -31.05 12.81 -3.01
N LEU A 247 -31.55 14.06 -3.14
CA LEU A 247 -31.71 14.69 -4.44
C LEU A 247 -30.36 14.76 -5.17
N PHE A 248 -29.28 15.14 -4.51
CA PHE A 248 -27.95 15.23 -5.13
C PHE A 248 -27.25 13.89 -5.36
N THR A 249 -27.55 12.86 -4.56
CA THR A 249 -26.83 11.57 -4.59
C THR A 249 -27.57 10.51 -5.40
N ASP A 250 -28.70 10.02 -4.88
CA ASP A 250 -29.29 8.74 -5.30
C ASP A 250 -30.59 8.92 -6.09
N SER A 251 -31.10 10.15 -6.23
CA SER A 251 -32.37 10.42 -6.92
C SER A 251 -32.33 10.20 -8.44
N GLY A 252 -31.14 10.26 -9.05
CA GLY A 252 -30.97 10.20 -10.51
C GLY A 252 -31.49 11.44 -11.28
N LEU A 253 -31.93 12.49 -10.59
CA LEU A 253 -32.47 13.70 -11.21
C LEU A 253 -31.39 14.59 -11.83
N SER A 254 -31.75 15.28 -12.92
CA SER A 254 -30.95 16.37 -13.49
C SER A 254 -30.90 17.58 -12.55
N THR A 255 -29.91 18.47 -12.74
CA THR A 255 -29.76 19.67 -11.89
C THR A 255 -30.99 20.56 -11.91
N VAL A 256 -31.65 20.71 -13.05
CA VAL A 256 -32.88 21.51 -13.21
C VAL A 256 -34.05 20.87 -12.46
N GLU A 257 -34.17 19.54 -12.49
CA GLU A 257 -35.22 18.83 -11.76
C GLU A 257 -35.03 18.92 -10.24
N ILE A 258 -33.78 18.84 -9.75
CA ILE A 258 -33.48 19.11 -8.33
C ILE A 258 -33.91 20.53 -7.97
N GLU A 259 -33.50 21.53 -8.75
CA GLU A 259 -33.81 22.94 -8.46
C GLU A 259 -35.32 23.17 -8.37
N ASN A 260 -36.07 22.69 -9.36
CA ASN A 260 -37.53 22.79 -9.39
C ASN A 260 -38.17 22.12 -8.18
N ARG A 261 -37.70 20.92 -7.80
CA ARG A 261 -38.23 20.18 -6.65
C ARG A 261 -37.89 20.87 -5.33
N ALA A 262 -36.67 21.35 -5.16
CA ALA A 262 -36.26 22.05 -3.95
C ALA A 262 -37.04 23.37 -3.75
N GLN A 263 -37.37 24.06 -4.85
CA GLN A 263 -38.25 25.23 -4.85
C GLN A 263 -39.69 24.85 -4.53
N ALA A 264 -40.26 23.84 -5.19
CA ALA A 264 -41.63 23.38 -4.96
C ALA A 264 -41.88 22.91 -3.51
N LEU A 265 -40.87 22.31 -2.88
CA LEU A 265 -40.93 21.85 -1.49
C LEU A 265 -40.51 22.92 -0.47
N HIS A 266 -40.17 24.14 -0.92
CA HIS A 266 -39.76 25.25 -0.06
C HIS A 266 -38.63 24.89 0.93
N LEU A 267 -37.68 24.02 0.51
CA LEU A 267 -36.68 23.44 1.42
C LEU A 267 -35.87 24.51 2.17
N PHE A 268 -35.49 25.57 1.46
CA PHE A 268 -34.62 26.61 1.99
C PHE A 268 -35.29 27.59 2.95
N GLU A 269 -36.62 27.57 3.12
CA GLU A 269 -37.27 28.37 4.18
C GLU A 269 -36.88 27.87 5.57
N THR A 270 -36.69 26.55 5.71
CA THR A 270 -36.24 25.92 6.96
C THR A 270 -34.73 25.70 6.97
N LEU A 271 -34.10 25.27 5.87
CA LEU A 271 -32.66 24.93 5.91
C LEU A 271 -31.76 26.14 6.25
N LYS A 272 -32.19 27.36 5.91
CA LYS A 272 -31.48 28.60 6.24
C LYS A 272 -31.44 28.94 7.73
N THR A 273 -32.25 28.29 8.58
CA THR A 273 -32.26 28.57 10.02
C THR A 273 -30.98 28.09 10.72
N ASP A 274 -30.24 27.14 10.12
CA ASP A 274 -28.94 26.67 10.61
C ASP A 274 -27.89 26.64 9.48
N PRO A 275 -27.25 27.80 9.18
CA PRO A 275 -26.23 27.91 8.14
C PRO A 275 -24.97 27.07 8.39
N GLU A 276 -24.58 26.87 9.66
CA GLU A 276 -23.40 26.09 10.04
C GLU A 276 -23.62 24.60 9.80
N GLY A 277 -24.75 24.07 10.28
CA GLY A 277 -25.17 22.69 10.02
C GLY A 277 -25.30 22.42 8.52
N PHE A 278 -25.92 23.34 7.78
CA PHE A 278 -26.08 23.24 6.33
C PHE A 278 -24.73 23.16 5.62
N HIS A 279 -23.82 24.09 5.92
CA HIS A 279 -22.49 24.10 5.32
C HIS A 279 -21.71 22.81 5.60
N LYS A 280 -21.68 22.36 6.86
CA LYS A 280 -20.96 21.15 7.26
C LYS A 280 -21.49 19.91 6.54
N HIS A 281 -22.81 19.80 6.40
CA HIS A 281 -23.46 18.69 5.72
C HIS A 281 -23.19 18.71 4.21
N MET A 282 -23.31 19.88 3.59
CA MET A 282 -23.02 20.11 2.17
C MET A 282 -21.58 19.71 1.81
N VAL A 283 -20.59 20.11 2.60
CA VAL A 283 -19.18 19.75 2.35
C VAL A 283 -18.91 18.27 2.58
N LYS A 284 -19.51 17.67 3.62
CA LYS A 284 -19.21 16.28 4.01
C LYS A 284 -19.88 15.24 3.11
N TYR A 285 -21.13 15.45 2.74
CA TYR A 285 -21.94 14.41 2.09
C TYR A 285 -22.31 14.75 0.64
N ILE A 286 -22.55 16.02 0.30
CA ILE A 286 -23.01 16.42 -1.05
C ILE A 286 -21.85 16.79 -1.97
N TYR A 287 -20.90 17.61 -1.52
CA TYR A 287 -19.79 18.03 -2.39
C TYR A 287 -19.02 16.85 -2.98
N PRO A 288 -18.64 15.79 -2.23
CA PRO A 288 -17.87 14.67 -2.77
C PRO A 288 -18.54 13.93 -3.92
N THR A 289 -19.88 13.86 -3.93
CA THR A 289 -20.65 13.08 -4.91
C THR A 289 -20.78 13.80 -6.26
N ILE A 290 -20.60 15.13 -6.30
CA ILE A 290 -20.68 15.90 -7.55
C ILE A 290 -19.44 15.66 -8.43
N GLY A 291 -19.62 15.26 -9.68
CA GLY A 291 -18.52 15.10 -10.63
C GLY A 291 -17.82 16.43 -10.95
N GLY A 292 -16.49 16.44 -11.05
CA GLY A 292 -15.72 17.65 -11.35
C GLY A 292 -15.97 18.27 -12.73
N PHE A 293 -16.54 17.51 -13.66
CA PHE A 293 -16.95 17.96 -15.00
C PHE A 293 -18.40 18.46 -15.04
N ASP A 294 -19.20 18.20 -14.02
CA ASP A 294 -20.60 18.64 -13.95
C ASP A 294 -20.68 20.10 -13.46
N HIS A 295 -20.36 21.03 -14.36
CA HIS A 295 -20.35 22.46 -14.04
C HIS A 295 -21.73 22.98 -13.64
N GLU A 296 -22.81 22.37 -14.13
CA GLU A 296 -24.17 22.77 -13.79
C GLU A 296 -24.49 22.42 -12.34
N ARG A 297 -24.21 21.18 -11.93
CA ARG A 297 -24.42 20.73 -10.54
C ARG A 297 -23.51 21.47 -9.57
N LEU A 298 -22.25 21.71 -9.93
CA LEU A 298 -21.32 22.52 -9.12
C LEU A 298 -21.81 23.97 -9.00
N LEU A 299 -22.30 24.57 -10.09
CA LEU A 299 -22.84 25.93 -10.07
C LEU A 299 -24.05 26.02 -9.13
N TYR A 300 -24.94 25.02 -9.18
CA TYR A 300 -26.09 24.96 -8.28
C TYR A 300 -25.64 24.79 -6.82
N TYR A 301 -24.71 23.86 -6.53
CA TYR A 301 -24.13 23.66 -5.21
C TYR A 301 -23.58 24.97 -4.58
N PHE A 302 -22.73 25.70 -5.31
CA PHE A 302 -22.18 26.96 -4.78
C PHE A 302 -23.23 28.06 -4.68
N SER A 303 -24.25 28.05 -5.55
CA SER A 303 -25.40 28.97 -5.42
C SER A 303 -26.22 28.69 -4.16
N LEU A 304 -26.35 27.42 -3.75
CA LEU A 304 -27.01 27.05 -2.49
C LEU A 304 -26.24 27.55 -1.28
N LEU A 305 -24.91 27.34 -1.24
CA LEU A 305 -24.05 27.87 -0.17
C LEU A 305 -24.15 29.39 -0.04
N GLU A 306 -24.16 30.09 -1.18
CA GLU A 306 -24.33 31.55 -1.21
C GLU A 306 -25.70 31.97 -0.68
N SER A 307 -26.77 31.29 -1.14
CA SER A 307 -28.15 31.61 -0.74
C SER A 307 -28.46 31.37 0.73
N CYS A 308 -27.69 30.50 1.39
CA CYS A 308 -27.80 30.18 2.82
C CYS A 308 -26.81 30.99 3.67
N HIS A 309 -26.14 32.00 3.12
CA HIS A 309 -25.18 32.87 3.79
C HIS A 309 -24.00 32.10 4.43
N CYS A 310 -23.59 30.97 3.84
CA CYS A 310 -22.46 30.17 4.34
C CYS A 310 -21.09 30.78 4.00
N ALA A 311 -21.05 31.93 3.31
CA ALA A 311 -19.83 32.52 2.76
C ALA A 311 -18.74 32.84 3.80
N ASP A 312 -19.12 33.10 5.06
CA ASP A 312 -18.20 33.49 6.14
C ASP A 312 -17.88 32.35 7.13
N LEU A 313 -18.46 31.16 6.94
CA LEU A 313 -18.37 30.03 7.88
C LEU A 313 -17.21 29.07 7.58
N GLY A 314 -16.66 29.12 6.37
CA GLY A 314 -15.53 28.29 5.93
C GLY A 314 -14.23 29.09 5.82
N LYS A 315 -13.09 28.43 6.09
CA LYS A 315 -11.78 28.90 5.63
C LYS A 315 -11.66 28.62 4.13
N TYR A 316 -12.38 29.39 3.32
CA TYR A 316 -12.37 29.20 1.87
C TYR A 316 -11.18 29.92 1.24
N THR A 317 -10.41 29.18 0.44
CA THR A 317 -9.40 29.76 -0.45
C THR A 317 -10.08 30.56 -1.58
N ILE A 318 -11.28 30.16 -2.01
CA ILE A 318 -12.14 30.87 -2.96
C ILE A 318 -13.56 30.99 -2.40
N LYS A 319 -14.10 32.22 -2.31
CA LYS A 319 -15.48 32.43 -1.83
C LYS A 319 -16.53 31.83 -2.79
N PRO A 320 -17.70 31.36 -2.29
CA PRO A 320 -18.77 30.80 -3.14
C PRO A 320 -19.20 31.72 -4.29
N GLU A 321 -19.37 33.02 -4.07
CA GLU A 321 -19.63 34.01 -5.15
C GLU A 321 -18.60 33.96 -6.29
N THR A 322 -17.32 33.76 -5.95
CA THR A 322 -16.24 33.67 -6.94
C THR A 322 -16.29 32.35 -7.69
N HIS A 323 -16.60 31.24 -7.01
CA HIS A 323 -16.87 29.97 -7.68
C HIS A 323 -18.01 30.09 -8.71
N ILE A 324 -19.13 30.73 -8.34
CA ILE A 324 -20.27 30.96 -9.23
C ILE A 324 -19.84 31.75 -10.48
N ARG A 325 -19.09 32.85 -10.29
CA ARG A 325 -18.61 33.68 -11.42
C ARG A 325 -17.63 32.92 -12.32
N LEU A 326 -16.77 32.09 -11.77
CA LEU A 326 -15.82 31.27 -12.53
C LEU A 326 -16.56 30.19 -13.32
N LEU A 327 -17.42 29.40 -12.67
CA LEU A 327 -18.20 28.33 -13.31
C LEU A 327 -19.09 28.84 -14.45
N LYS A 328 -19.78 29.98 -14.26
CA LYS A 328 -20.59 30.60 -15.33
C LYS A 328 -19.76 30.92 -16.58
N LYS A 329 -18.51 31.32 -16.41
CA LYS A 329 -17.62 31.64 -17.53
C LYS A 329 -16.96 30.40 -18.11
N PHE A 330 -16.43 29.51 -17.28
CA PHE A 330 -15.77 28.27 -17.71
C PHE A 330 -16.71 27.31 -18.42
N LYS A 331 -17.99 27.23 -18.02
CA LYS A 331 -19.00 26.48 -18.74
C LYS A 331 -19.08 26.85 -20.23
N VAL A 332 -18.85 28.13 -20.56
CA VAL A 332 -18.88 28.65 -21.93
C VAL A 332 -17.54 28.51 -22.63
N VAL A 333 -16.43 28.85 -21.96
CA VAL A 333 -15.10 28.93 -22.62
C VAL A 333 -14.28 27.64 -22.54
N ALA A 334 -14.63 26.71 -21.65
CA ALA A 334 -13.91 25.48 -21.38
C ALA A 334 -14.84 24.40 -20.76
N SER A 335 -15.87 23.98 -21.51
CA SER A 335 -16.86 22.99 -21.04
C SER A 335 -16.29 21.63 -20.63
N GLY A 336 -15.09 21.27 -21.09
CA GLY A 336 -14.38 20.03 -20.71
C GLY A 336 -13.50 20.14 -19.45
N LEU A 337 -13.52 21.27 -18.74
CA LEU A 337 -12.63 21.51 -17.60
C LEU A 337 -13.08 20.67 -16.38
N ASN A 338 -12.14 20.02 -15.69
CA ASN A 338 -12.44 19.46 -14.37
C ASN A 338 -12.29 20.57 -13.30
N TYR A 339 -13.40 21.18 -12.92
CA TYR A 339 -13.40 22.33 -12.01
C TYR A 339 -12.95 21.96 -10.60
N LYS A 340 -13.25 20.73 -10.13
CA LYS A 340 -12.79 20.27 -8.82
C LYS A 340 -11.27 20.18 -8.75
N LYS A 341 -10.62 19.63 -9.79
CA LYS A 341 -9.15 19.58 -9.88
C LYS A 341 -8.53 20.99 -9.93
N LEU A 342 -9.22 21.95 -10.55
CA LEU A 342 -8.76 23.33 -10.64
C LEU A 342 -8.69 24.02 -9.26
N THR A 343 -9.61 23.68 -8.35
CA THR A 343 -9.76 24.33 -7.04
C THR A 343 -9.33 23.44 -5.88
N ASP A 344 -8.64 22.33 -6.14
CA ASP A 344 -8.09 21.44 -5.12
C ASP A 344 -6.75 22.00 -4.63
N GLU A 345 -6.59 22.07 -3.31
CA GLU A 345 -5.38 22.63 -2.66
C GLU A 345 -4.13 21.77 -2.90
N ASN A 346 -4.30 20.48 -3.18
CA ASN A 346 -3.18 19.54 -3.38
C ASN A 346 -2.74 19.43 -4.85
N MET A 347 -3.49 19.98 -5.80
CA MET A 347 -3.26 19.82 -7.23
C MET A 347 -2.77 21.12 -7.85
N ASN A 348 -1.98 21.04 -8.91
CA ASN A 348 -1.58 22.25 -9.65
C ASN A 348 -2.76 22.69 -10.55
N PRO A 349 -3.35 23.89 -10.34
CA PRO A 349 -4.48 24.34 -11.15
C PRO A 349 -4.15 24.42 -12.65
N LEU A 350 -2.88 24.63 -13.00
CA LEU A 350 -2.47 24.73 -14.39
C LEU A 350 -2.53 23.38 -15.12
N GLU A 351 -2.29 22.27 -14.44
CA GLU A 351 -2.47 20.91 -14.99
C GLU A 351 -3.95 20.61 -15.27
N ALA A 352 -4.87 21.17 -14.47
CA ALA A 352 -6.30 21.07 -14.73
C ALA A 352 -6.74 21.89 -15.95
N LEU A 353 -6.07 23.04 -16.20
CA LEU A 353 -6.37 23.91 -17.34
C LEU A 353 -5.74 23.41 -18.65
N GLU A 354 -4.52 22.86 -18.63
CA GLU A 354 -3.78 22.46 -19.83
C GLU A 354 -4.62 21.72 -20.90
N PRO A 355 -5.41 20.68 -20.55
CA PRO A 355 -6.14 19.89 -21.55
C PRO A 355 -7.14 20.72 -22.35
N VAL A 356 -7.76 21.72 -21.73
CA VAL A 356 -8.82 22.55 -22.33
C VAL A 356 -8.30 23.81 -23.02
N LEU A 357 -7.02 24.17 -22.85
CA LEU A 357 -6.46 25.36 -23.48
C LEU A 357 -6.36 25.20 -25.00
N SER A 358 -6.81 26.22 -25.72
CA SER A 358 -6.77 26.37 -27.17
C SER A 358 -6.54 27.84 -27.55
N SER A 359 -6.18 28.07 -28.82
CA SER A 359 -6.03 29.41 -29.38
C SER A 359 -7.29 30.28 -29.30
N GLN A 360 -8.48 29.68 -29.21
CA GLN A 360 -9.75 30.39 -29.13
C GLN A 360 -10.11 30.85 -27.70
N ASN A 361 -9.75 30.08 -26.68
CA ASN A 361 -10.16 30.35 -25.30
C ASN A 361 -9.06 30.94 -24.40
N ILE A 362 -7.79 30.87 -24.80
CA ILE A 362 -6.64 31.31 -23.98
C ILE A 362 -6.78 32.76 -23.49
N LEU A 363 -7.22 33.68 -24.34
CA LEU A 363 -7.41 35.10 -23.97
C LEU A 363 -8.56 35.29 -22.97
N SER A 364 -9.60 34.45 -23.06
CA SER A 364 -10.76 34.52 -22.17
C SER A 364 -10.41 33.94 -20.80
N ILE A 365 -9.66 32.82 -20.78
CA ILE A 365 -9.22 32.14 -19.56
C ILE A 365 -8.16 32.96 -18.84
N SER A 366 -7.23 33.62 -19.55
CA SER A 366 -6.19 34.45 -18.92
C SER A 366 -6.75 35.60 -18.08
N LYS A 367 -7.96 36.09 -18.39
CA LYS A 367 -8.68 37.09 -17.58
C LYS A 367 -9.34 36.51 -16.31
N LEU A 368 -9.42 35.19 -16.17
CA LEU A 368 -10.06 34.49 -15.05
C LEU A 368 -9.04 33.94 -14.06
N VAL A 369 -7.86 33.57 -14.56
CA VAL A 369 -6.76 32.98 -13.80
C VAL A 369 -6.31 33.80 -12.58
N PRO A 370 -6.30 35.15 -12.60
CA PRO A 370 -5.99 35.96 -11.40
C PRO A 370 -6.95 35.79 -10.21
N LYS A 371 -8.05 35.03 -10.37
CA LYS A 371 -9.00 34.69 -9.30
C LYS A 371 -8.84 33.26 -8.78
N ILE A 372 -7.83 32.55 -9.25
CA ILE A 372 -7.56 31.16 -8.93
C ILE A 372 -6.23 31.12 -8.16
N PRO A 373 -6.21 30.58 -6.93
CA PRO A 373 -5.00 30.43 -6.14
C PRO A 373 -4.11 29.33 -6.74
N ALA A 374 -2.80 29.55 -6.73
CA ALA A 374 -1.76 28.58 -7.02
C ALA A 374 -1.39 27.79 -5.74
N GLN A 375 -0.53 26.78 -5.88
CA GLN A 375 -0.10 25.92 -4.76
C GLN A 375 0.64 26.67 -3.64
N ASP A 376 1.30 27.78 -3.97
CA ASP A 376 2.00 28.64 -3.01
C ASP A 376 1.07 29.66 -2.32
N GLY A 377 -0.24 29.57 -2.57
CA GLY A 377 -1.26 30.49 -2.06
C GLY A 377 -1.32 31.84 -2.78
N ARG A 378 -0.43 32.11 -3.76
CA ARG A 378 -0.49 33.31 -4.60
C ARG A 378 -1.53 33.12 -5.70
N MET A 379 -2.06 34.20 -6.26
CA MET A 379 -2.96 34.08 -7.41
C MET A 379 -2.16 33.72 -8.67
N LEU A 380 -2.71 32.86 -9.51
CA LEU A 380 -2.06 32.49 -10.77
C LEU A 380 -1.94 33.71 -11.69
N SER A 381 -0.77 33.83 -12.33
CA SER A 381 -0.53 34.88 -13.32
C SER A 381 -1.05 34.47 -14.71
N PRO A 382 -1.52 35.43 -15.52
CA PRO A 382 -1.80 35.17 -16.93
C PRO A 382 -0.59 34.61 -17.69
N SER A 383 0.62 35.05 -17.32
CA SER A 383 1.89 34.62 -17.91
C SER A 383 2.12 33.12 -17.75
N ALA A 384 1.92 32.56 -16.55
CA ALA A 384 2.06 31.12 -16.30
C ALA A 384 1.07 30.27 -17.12
N LEU A 385 -0.15 30.80 -17.38
CA LEU A 385 -1.11 30.14 -18.26
C LEU A 385 -0.61 30.09 -19.71
N TYR A 386 -0.08 31.21 -20.22
CA TYR A 386 0.50 31.27 -21.55
C TYR A 386 1.73 30.36 -21.66
N THR A 387 2.54 30.22 -20.60
CA THR A 387 3.69 29.30 -20.56
C THR A 387 3.29 27.87 -20.93
N ILE A 388 2.31 27.30 -20.23
CA ILE A 388 1.87 25.92 -20.44
C ILE A 388 1.15 25.76 -21.77
N TRP A 389 0.30 26.73 -22.14
CA TRP A 389 -0.35 26.70 -23.44
C TRP A 389 0.65 26.77 -24.60
N LEU A 390 1.73 27.56 -24.51
CA LEU A 390 2.73 27.66 -25.56
C LEU A 390 3.56 26.37 -25.70
N GLN A 391 3.90 25.72 -24.58
CA GLN A 391 4.54 24.41 -24.62
C GLN A 391 3.64 23.37 -25.30
N LYS A 392 2.35 23.33 -24.94
CA LYS A 392 1.35 22.49 -25.61
C LYS A 392 1.22 22.84 -27.10
N LEU A 393 1.04 24.11 -27.43
CA LEU A 393 0.91 24.59 -28.81
C LEU A 393 2.08 24.15 -29.68
N PHE A 394 3.31 24.30 -29.20
CA PHE A 394 4.50 23.87 -29.92
C PHE A 394 4.53 22.35 -30.11
N TRP A 395 4.32 21.57 -29.03
CA TRP A 395 4.55 20.13 -29.02
C TRP A 395 3.41 19.26 -29.54
N THR A 396 2.16 19.71 -29.37
CA THR A 396 0.94 18.98 -29.74
C THR A 396 0.14 19.67 -30.83
N GLY A 397 0.46 20.92 -31.15
CA GLY A 397 -0.32 21.73 -32.07
C GLY A 397 -1.60 22.29 -31.45
N ASP A 398 -2.38 22.99 -32.28
CA ASP A 398 -3.68 23.55 -31.96
C ASP A 398 -4.57 23.48 -33.22
N PRO A 399 -5.85 23.07 -33.11
CA PRO A 399 -6.72 22.88 -34.27
C PRO A 399 -6.82 24.06 -35.24
N HIS A 400 -6.53 25.28 -34.80
CA HIS A 400 -6.62 26.49 -35.62
C HIS A 400 -5.27 27.06 -36.03
N LEU A 401 -4.28 27.06 -35.13
CA LEU A 401 -2.96 27.65 -35.42
C LEU A 401 -1.99 26.64 -36.05
N ILE A 402 -1.95 25.40 -35.55
CA ILE A 402 -1.00 24.34 -35.96
C ILE A 402 -1.79 23.03 -36.08
N LYS A 403 -2.41 22.84 -37.26
CA LYS A 403 -3.39 21.77 -37.50
C LYS A 403 -2.83 20.35 -37.42
N GLN A 404 -1.53 20.19 -37.71
CA GLN A 404 -0.82 18.92 -37.66
C GLN A 404 0.41 19.09 -36.80
N VAL A 405 0.73 18.05 -36.01
CA VAL A 405 1.95 18.03 -35.21
C VAL A 405 3.15 18.14 -36.15
N PRO A 406 4.08 19.09 -35.94
CA PRO A 406 5.26 19.21 -36.79
C PRO A 406 6.09 17.90 -36.79
N GLU A 407 6.60 17.50 -37.95
CA GLU A 407 7.43 16.29 -38.08
C GLU A 407 8.82 16.60 -38.63
N SER A 408 8.96 17.66 -39.44
CA SER A 408 10.22 18.08 -40.03
C SER A 408 10.78 19.37 -39.41
N SER A 409 12.10 19.55 -39.47
CA SER A 409 12.79 20.77 -38.99
C SER A 409 12.13 22.09 -39.45
N PRO A 410 11.77 22.31 -40.74
CA PRO A 410 11.11 23.54 -41.15
C PRO A 410 9.68 23.70 -40.62
N GLU A 411 8.99 22.62 -40.26
CA GLU A 411 7.68 22.69 -39.61
C GLU A 411 7.81 23.08 -38.14
N TRP A 412 8.82 22.56 -37.44
CA TRP A 412 9.13 22.96 -36.07
C TRP A 412 9.48 24.44 -35.96
N LEU A 413 10.28 24.97 -36.90
CA LEU A 413 10.58 26.41 -36.96
C LEU A 413 9.33 27.25 -37.22
N ARG A 414 8.44 26.81 -38.12
CA ARG A 414 7.14 27.48 -38.35
C ARG A 414 6.24 27.46 -37.12
N ALA A 415 6.20 26.34 -36.39
CA ALA A 415 5.47 26.24 -35.12
C ALA A 415 6.04 27.19 -34.06
N TYR A 416 7.36 27.31 -34.00
CA TYR A 416 8.05 28.26 -33.13
C TYR A 416 7.70 29.71 -33.47
N ASP A 417 7.69 30.08 -34.75
CA ASP A 417 7.32 31.42 -35.21
C ASP A 417 5.88 31.81 -34.82
N VAL A 418 4.97 30.82 -34.68
CA VAL A 418 3.63 31.05 -34.13
C VAL A 418 3.70 31.34 -32.62
N CYS A 419 4.53 30.61 -31.86
CA CYS A 419 4.70 30.80 -30.42
C CYS A 419 5.29 32.16 -30.08
N VAL A 420 6.29 32.62 -30.83
CA VAL A 420 6.99 33.91 -30.63
C VAL A 420 6.01 35.10 -30.63
N LYS A 421 4.90 35.01 -31.38
CA LYS A 421 3.86 36.07 -31.42
C LYS A 421 3.18 36.32 -30.09
N TYR A 422 3.31 35.41 -29.13
CA TYR A 422 2.71 35.50 -27.80
C TYR A 422 3.74 35.73 -26.70
N PHE A 423 5.04 35.85 -27.02
CA PHE A 423 6.08 36.10 -26.02
C PHE A 423 5.92 37.45 -25.32
N ASP A 424 5.21 38.40 -25.92
CA ASP A 424 4.86 39.69 -25.31
C ASP A 424 3.87 39.56 -24.13
N ARG A 425 3.20 38.41 -24.01
CA ARG A 425 2.30 38.05 -22.90
C ARG A 425 3.01 37.39 -21.71
N LEU A 426 4.31 37.12 -21.82
CA LEU A 426 5.09 36.43 -20.81
C LEU A 426 5.93 37.39 -19.94
N HIS A 427 6.09 37.04 -18.67
CA HIS A 427 7.15 37.56 -17.81
C HIS A 427 8.51 36.97 -18.19
N PRO A 428 9.64 37.62 -17.84
CA PRO A 428 10.97 37.14 -18.24
C PRO A 428 11.28 35.69 -17.83
N GLY A 429 10.95 35.29 -16.59
CA GLY A 429 11.17 33.91 -16.12
C GLY A 429 10.29 32.87 -16.81
N ASP A 430 9.04 33.22 -17.12
CA ASP A 430 8.11 32.37 -17.87
C ASP A 430 8.56 32.17 -19.32
N LEU A 431 9.07 33.23 -19.96
CA LEU A 431 9.65 33.15 -21.29
C LEU A 431 10.85 32.21 -21.34
N ILE A 432 11.78 32.32 -20.38
CA ILE A 432 12.88 31.38 -20.21
C ILE A 432 12.34 29.95 -20.13
N THR A 433 11.34 29.72 -19.27
CA THR A 433 10.71 28.40 -19.08
C THR A 433 10.12 27.83 -20.38
N VAL A 434 9.45 28.65 -21.20
CA VAL A 434 8.93 28.22 -22.51
C VAL A 434 10.06 27.83 -23.46
N VAL A 435 11.06 28.70 -23.61
CA VAL A 435 12.17 28.47 -24.55
C VAL A 435 12.95 27.23 -24.13
N ASP A 436 13.23 27.08 -22.84
CA ASP A 436 13.94 25.92 -22.29
C ASP A 436 13.17 24.60 -22.49
N ALA A 437 11.85 24.61 -22.27
CA ALA A 437 11.02 23.43 -22.52
C ALA A 437 11.00 23.03 -24.01
N ILE A 438 11.19 24.00 -24.91
CA ILE A 438 11.25 23.79 -26.36
C ILE A 438 12.64 23.35 -26.82
N THR A 439 13.73 23.87 -26.25
CA THR A 439 15.11 23.64 -26.75
C THR A 439 15.95 22.70 -25.89
N PHE A 440 15.67 22.54 -24.59
CA PHE A 440 16.49 21.75 -23.65
C PHE A 440 15.69 20.70 -22.88
N SER A 441 14.56 20.23 -23.44
CA SER A 441 13.84 19.08 -22.91
C SER A 441 14.32 17.77 -23.57
N PRO A 442 14.13 16.59 -22.94
CA PRO A 442 14.44 15.31 -23.57
C PRO A 442 13.71 15.12 -24.91
N LYS A 443 12.51 15.68 -25.04
CA LYS A 443 11.74 15.68 -26.29
C LYS A 443 12.39 16.58 -27.36
N ALA A 444 13.02 17.67 -26.96
CA ALA A 444 13.79 18.54 -27.85
C ALA A 444 15.03 17.85 -28.40
N VAL A 445 15.82 17.20 -27.54
CA VAL A 445 17.04 16.49 -27.94
C VAL A 445 16.74 15.36 -28.94
N THR A 446 15.60 14.68 -28.77
CA THR A 446 15.19 13.56 -29.63
C THR A 446 14.52 13.98 -30.94
N LYS A 447 13.73 15.06 -30.95
CA LYS A 447 12.93 15.47 -32.12
C LYS A 447 13.50 16.62 -32.94
N LEU A 448 14.37 17.45 -32.37
CA LEU A 448 14.88 18.66 -33.00
C LEU A 448 16.38 18.54 -33.26
N SER A 449 16.84 19.01 -34.43
CA SER A 449 18.28 19.13 -34.70
C SER A 449 18.91 20.24 -33.87
N VAL A 450 20.23 20.19 -33.69
CA VAL A 450 20.97 21.24 -32.97
C VAL A 450 20.82 22.60 -33.66
N GLU A 451 20.81 22.62 -35.00
CA GLU A 451 20.65 23.83 -35.82
C GLU A 451 19.27 24.45 -35.65
N ALA A 452 18.20 23.63 -35.63
CA ALA A 452 16.85 24.13 -35.41
C ALA A 452 16.71 24.78 -34.03
N ARG A 453 17.27 24.13 -32.99
CA ARG A 453 17.27 24.68 -31.63
C ARG A 453 18.09 25.96 -31.53
N LYS A 454 19.26 26.02 -32.20
CA LYS A 454 20.08 27.22 -32.31
C LYS A 454 19.29 28.39 -32.90
N GLU A 455 18.62 28.17 -34.03
CA GLU A 455 17.80 29.21 -34.69
C GLU A 455 16.64 29.68 -33.79
N MET A 456 15.97 28.76 -33.09
CA MET A 456 14.89 29.10 -32.14
C MET A 456 15.41 29.98 -30.99
N THR A 457 16.56 29.63 -30.40
CA THR A 457 17.20 30.42 -29.33
C THR A 457 17.67 31.78 -29.86
N GLU A 458 18.26 31.87 -31.06
CA GLU A 458 18.63 33.15 -31.69
C GLU A 458 17.42 34.07 -31.89
N LYS A 459 16.30 33.53 -32.37
CA LYS A 459 15.03 34.27 -32.51
C LYS A 459 14.50 34.75 -31.15
N ALA A 460 14.63 33.96 -30.08
CA ALA A 460 14.25 34.37 -28.73
C ALA A 460 15.13 35.54 -28.24
N VAL A 461 16.45 35.44 -28.41
CA VAL A 461 17.41 36.50 -28.07
C VAL A 461 17.08 37.80 -28.80
N GLN A 462 16.79 37.75 -30.11
CA GLN A 462 16.37 38.92 -30.89
C GLN A 462 15.05 39.52 -30.37
N THR A 463 14.09 38.67 -30.01
CA THR A 463 12.80 39.09 -29.47
C THR A 463 12.96 39.80 -28.11
N ILE A 464 13.80 39.28 -27.22
CA ILE A 464 14.09 39.92 -25.93
C ILE A 464 14.84 41.24 -26.12
N LYS A 465 15.83 41.30 -27.02
CA LYS A 465 16.51 42.56 -27.37
C LYS A 465 15.51 43.61 -27.83
N HIS A 466 14.54 43.23 -28.65
CA HIS A 466 13.45 44.12 -29.06
C HIS A 466 12.59 44.61 -27.89
N PHE A 467 12.28 43.74 -26.91
CA PHE A 467 11.52 44.14 -25.71
C PHE A 467 12.30 45.09 -24.80
N ILE A 468 13.63 44.95 -24.71
CA ILE A 468 14.51 45.87 -23.98
C ILE A 468 14.57 47.25 -24.67
N GLU A 469 14.67 47.27 -26.00
CA GLU A 469 14.76 48.51 -26.79
C GLU A 469 13.43 49.28 -26.88
N LYS A 470 12.30 48.56 -26.94
CA LYS A 470 10.95 49.14 -27.04
C LYS A 470 10.03 48.59 -25.95
N PRO A 471 10.20 49.01 -24.69
CA PRO A 471 9.26 48.67 -23.63
C PRO A 471 7.90 49.30 -23.97
N ARG A 472 6.93 48.49 -24.42
CA ARG A 472 5.56 48.97 -24.59
C ARG A 472 5.00 49.38 -23.22
N LYS A 473 4.20 50.45 -23.18
CA LYS A 473 3.31 50.76 -22.06
C LYS A 473 2.42 49.54 -21.81
N ARG A 474 2.74 48.71 -20.81
CA ARG A 474 1.79 47.73 -20.26
C ARG A 474 0.60 48.53 -19.72
N ASN A 475 -0.62 48.04 -19.95
CA ASN A 475 -1.83 48.69 -19.44
C ASN A 475 -1.72 48.78 -17.92
N SER A 476 -1.88 50.00 -17.41
CA SER A 476 -1.66 50.41 -16.02
C SER A 476 -2.72 49.90 -15.02
N GLU A 477 -3.31 48.73 -15.25
CA GLU A 477 -4.30 48.12 -14.35
C GLU A 477 -3.76 46.89 -13.58
N ASP A 478 -2.58 46.36 -13.93
CA ASP A 478 -1.95 45.21 -13.25
C ASP A 478 -0.92 45.60 -12.15
N ASP A 479 -0.67 46.90 -11.93
CA ASP A 479 0.21 47.36 -10.85
C ASP A 479 -0.56 47.42 -9.52
N THR A 480 -0.94 46.26 -8.99
CA THR A 480 -1.25 46.14 -7.55
C THR A 480 -0.16 45.31 -6.87
N GLN A 481 0.55 46.00 -5.96
CA GLN A 481 1.59 45.52 -5.05
C GLN A 481 2.11 44.08 -5.26
N GLU A 482 3.15 43.92 -6.07
CA GLU A 482 4.06 42.80 -5.91
C GLU A 482 5.30 43.28 -5.17
N ALA A 483 5.33 42.95 -3.88
CA ALA A 483 6.42 43.23 -2.96
C ALA A 483 7.74 42.68 -3.51
N SER A 484 8.78 43.48 -3.30
CA SER A 484 10.19 43.17 -3.52
C SER A 484 10.56 41.83 -2.91
N ASP A 485 11.02 40.90 -3.76
CA ASP A 485 12.31 40.23 -3.65
C ASP A 485 12.54 39.35 -4.91
N SER A 486 13.65 39.58 -5.61
CA SER A 486 14.14 38.80 -6.78
C SER A 486 13.19 38.63 -8.00
N LYS A 487 12.79 39.70 -8.69
CA LYS A 487 12.17 39.56 -10.02
C LYS A 487 13.24 39.49 -11.12
N LEU A 488 13.39 38.33 -11.76
CA LEU A 488 14.17 38.14 -13.00
C LEU A 488 13.79 39.22 -14.03
N THR A 489 14.79 39.93 -14.55
CA THR A 489 14.61 40.99 -15.54
C THR A 489 14.75 40.46 -16.98
N TYR A 490 14.36 41.25 -17.99
CA TYR A 490 14.64 40.90 -19.38
C TYR A 490 16.14 40.87 -19.70
N ALA A 491 16.98 41.58 -18.93
CA ALA A 491 18.44 41.50 -19.06
C ALA A 491 18.97 40.15 -18.54
N ASP A 492 18.44 39.65 -17.43
CA ASP A 492 18.78 38.33 -16.90
C ASP A 492 18.33 37.22 -17.86
N ALA A 493 17.12 37.35 -18.42
CA ALA A 493 16.62 36.43 -19.43
C ALA A 493 17.45 36.46 -20.72
N LEU A 494 17.91 37.64 -21.13
CA LEU A 494 18.83 37.77 -22.27
C LEU A 494 20.15 37.04 -22.00
N HIS A 495 20.76 37.27 -20.83
CA HIS A 495 22.01 36.61 -20.45
C HIS A 495 21.85 35.08 -20.39
N HIS A 496 20.73 34.59 -19.84
CA HIS A 496 20.40 33.16 -19.79
C HIS A 496 20.29 32.54 -21.19
N LEU A 497 19.61 33.22 -22.12
CA LEU A 497 19.48 32.73 -23.49
C LEU A 497 20.77 32.85 -24.31
N GLU A 498 21.58 33.89 -24.11
CA GLU A 498 22.89 34.02 -24.74
C GLU A 498 23.85 32.91 -24.26
N LYS A 499 23.83 32.58 -22.97
CA LYS A 499 24.56 31.41 -22.44
C LYS A 499 24.05 30.10 -23.04
N SER A 500 22.73 29.94 -23.14
CA SER A 500 22.10 28.77 -23.74
C SER A 500 22.47 28.61 -25.22
N LEU A 501 22.52 29.72 -25.96
CA LEU A 501 22.95 29.75 -27.35
C LEU A 501 24.41 29.31 -27.49
N ALA A 502 25.30 29.89 -26.68
CA ALA A 502 26.71 29.48 -26.65
C ALA A 502 26.87 28.00 -26.33
N HIS A 503 26.07 27.44 -25.40
CA HIS A 503 26.08 26.01 -25.13
C HIS A 503 25.68 25.17 -26.35
N LEU A 504 24.63 25.55 -27.10
CA LEU A 504 24.25 24.83 -28.33
C LEU A 504 25.36 24.83 -29.37
N GLU A 505 26.17 25.87 -29.44
CA GLU A 505 27.34 25.92 -30.33
C GLU A 505 28.39 24.86 -29.94
N THR A 506 28.55 24.60 -28.65
CA THR A 506 29.48 23.56 -28.17
C THR A 506 29.09 22.17 -28.64
N LEU A 507 27.81 21.88 -28.90
CA LEU A 507 27.37 20.54 -29.35
C LEU A 507 27.94 20.12 -30.71
N THR A 508 28.48 21.07 -31.48
CA THR A 508 29.21 20.79 -32.74
C THR A 508 30.69 20.43 -32.51
N HIS A 509 31.19 20.56 -31.28
CA HIS A 509 32.55 20.23 -30.90
C HIS A 509 32.82 18.73 -31.09
N SER A 510 34.01 18.41 -31.62
CA SER A 510 34.39 17.04 -32.02
C SER A 510 34.23 16.00 -30.91
N PHE A 511 34.55 16.37 -29.66
CA PHE A 511 34.35 15.52 -28.47
C PHE A 511 32.88 15.18 -28.20
N LEU A 512 31.97 16.15 -28.28
CA LEU A 512 30.55 15.89 -28.00
C LEU A 512 29.89 15.13 -29.14
N VAL A 513 30.33 15.38 -30.37
CA VAL A 513 29.93 14.57 -31.53
C VAL A 513 30.40 13.12 -31.36
N SER A 514 31.62 12.87 -30.87
CA SER A 514 32.11 11.51 -30.65
C SER A 514 31.37 10.78 -29.53
N LEU A 515 30.92 11.48 -28.48
CA LEU A 515 30.05 10.90 -27.46
C LEU A 515 28.69 10.47 -28.04
N LYS A 516 28.05 11.34 -28.84
CA LYS A 516 26.73 11.08 -29.43
C LYS A 516 26.73 10.00 -30.50
N THR A 517 27.83 9.85 -31.24
CA THR A 517 27.96 8.84 -32.31
C THR A 517 28.60 7.53 -31.85
N SER A 518 28.98 7.41 -30.57
CA SER A 518 29.60 6.22 -30.02
C SER A 518 28.67 5.00 -30.04
N GLU A 519 29.23 3.81 -30.28
CA GLU A 519 28.50 2.54 -30.17
C GLU A 519 28.12 2.22 -28.72
N GLN A 520 28.90 2.74 -27.75
CA GLN A 520 28.66 2.53 -26.32
C GLN A 520 27.46 3.36 -25.84
N GLU A 521 26.46 2.69 -25.27
CA GLU A 521 25.25 3.33 -24.75
C GLU A 521 25.53 4.33 -23.63
N VAL A 522 26.49 4.01 -22.75
CA VAL A 522 26.93 4.89 -21.64
C VAL A 522 27.45 6.23 -22.17
N LEU A 523 28.29 6.21 -23.22
CA LEU A 523 28.84 7.43 -23.80
C LEU A 523 27.78 8.29 -24.51
N ARG A 524 26.82 7.66 -25.21
CA ARG A 524 25.68 8.37 -25.81
C ARG A 524 24.82 9.05 -24.75
N LYS A 525 24.55 8.37 -23.64
CA LYS A 525 23.83 8.93 -22.48
C LYS A 525 24.50 10.20 -21.96
N TYR A 526 25.83 10.23 -21.85
CA TYR A 526 26.54 11.44 -21.42
C TYR A 526 26.52 12.56 -22.47
N GLY A 527 26.51 12.22 -23.76
CA GLY A 527 26.25 13.20 -24.82
C GLY A 527 24.88 13.88 -24.68
N ASP A 528 23.84 13.12 -24.35
CA ASP A 528 22.48 13.63 -24.13
C ASP A 528 22.35 14.40 -22.82
N LEU A 529 22.98 13.92 -21.73
CA LEU A 529 23.01 14.64 -20.45
C LEU A 529 23.70 16.00 -20.58
N TYR A 530 24.79 16.07 -21.34
CA TYR A 530 25.47 17.35 -21.57
C TYR A 530 24.57 18.29 -22.37
N ASP A 531 23.90 17.81 -23.40
CA ASP A 531 22.95 18.61 -24.19
C ASP A 531 21.83 19.20 -23.31
N LEU A 532 21.31 18.45 -22.35
CA LEU A 532 20.31 18.91 -21.39
C LEU A 532 20.88 19.81 -20.28
N SER A 533 22.21 19.82 -20.09
CA SER A 533 22.87 20.54 -19.00
C SER A 533 22.89 22.06 -19.20
N ARG A 534 22.87 22.54 -20.45
CA ARG A 534 23.05 23.96 -20.80
C ARG A 534 24.33 24.61 -20.26
N SER A 535 25.36 23.81 -19.99
CA SER A 535 26.56 24.28 -19.27
C SER A 535 26.23 24.90 -17.91
N GLU A 536 25.19 24.43 -17.23
CA GLU A 536 24.92 24.81 -15.85
C GLU A 536 25.90 24.14 -14.91
N ARG A 537 26.57 24.92 -14.06
CA ARG A 537 27.64 24.46 -13.17
C ARG A 537 27.25 23.20 -12.38
N GLY A 538 26.07 23.20 -11.76
CA GLY A 538 25.57 22.06 -10.99
C GLY A 538 25.37 20.81 -11.85
N LYS A 539 24.67 20.93 -12.99
CA LYS A 539 24.39 19.79 -13.88
C LYS A 539 25.66 19.22 -14.52
N VAL A 540 26.59 20.08 -14.92
CA VAL A 540 27.88 19.66 -15.49
C VAL A 540 28.74 18.98 -14.42
N HIS A 541 28.77 19.50 -13.19
CA HIS A 541 29.45 18.85 -12.06
C HIS A 541 28.84 17.48 -11.76
N ASP A 542 27.52 17.39 -11.61
CA ASP A 542 26.81 16.14 -11.35
C ASP A 542 27.07 15.11 -12.46
N GLN A 543 27.07 15.56 -13.72
CA GLN A 543 27.42 14.71 -14.85
C GLN A 543 28.88 14.26 -14.80
N ALA A 544 29.83 15.16 -14.53
CA ALA A 544 31.25 14.82 -14.45
C ALA A 544 31.52 13.82 -13.31
N VAL A 545 30.83 13.99 -12.16
CA VAL A 545 30.90 13.04 -11.04
C VAL A 545 30.31 11.69 -11.46
N ALA A 546 29.18 11.67 -12.16
CA ALA A 546 28.61 10.43 -12.68
C ALA A 546 29.56 9.73 -13.67
N MET A 547 30.21 10.48 -14.57
CA MET A 547 31.22 9.93 -15.48
C MET A 547 32.41 9.32 -14.72
N CYS A 548 32.83 9.95 -13.63
CA CYS A 548 33.88 9.44 -12.76
C CYS A 548 33.47 8.14 -12.07
N LEU A 549 32.25 8.08 -11.50
CA LEU A 549 31.71 6.89 -10.84
C LEU A 549 31.54 5.71 -11.82
N ASP A 550 31.16 5.97 -13.08
CA ASP A 550 31.10 4.96 -14.15
C ASP A 550 32.51 4.50 -14.61
N GLY A 551 33.60 5.03 -14.03
CA GLY A 551 34.98 4.64 -14.33
C GLY A 551 35.52 5.18 -15.66
N LEU A 552 34.94 6.26 -16.19
CA LEU A 552 35.42 6.85 -17.45
C LEU A 552 36.77 7.56 -17.28
N PRO A 553 37.62 7.61 -18.33
CA PRO A 553 38.92 8.25 -18.27
C PRO A 553 38.86 9.74 -17.85
N LEU A 554 39.77 10.17 -16.97
CA LEU A 554 39.81 11.55 -16.47
C LEU A 554 39.98 12.59 -17.58
N ARG A 555 40.69 12.25 -18.65
CA ARG A 555 40.80 13.10 -19.84
C ARG A 555 39.45 13.42 -20.50
N MET A 556 38.50 12.48 -20.50
CA MET A 556 37.16 12.74 -21.04
C MET A 556 36.38 13.69 -20.12
N ILE A 557 36.58 13.59 -18.81
CA ILE A 557 36.01 14.51 -17.83
C ILE A 557 36.60 15.91 -18.03
N GLU A 558 37.92 16.01 -18.18
CA GLU A 558 38.59 17.28 -18.46
C GLU A 558 38.09 17.90 -19.76
N GLN A 559 37.96 17.12 -20.84
CA GLN A 559 37.40 17.58 -22.11
C GLN A 559 35.96 18.08 -21.97
N LEU A 560 35.12 17.41 -21.18
CA LEU A 560 33.76 17.90 -20.88
C LEU A 560 33.78 19.26 -20.19
N LEU A 561 34.64 19.42 -19.17
CA LEU A 561 34.77 20.67 -18.41
C LEU A 561 35.34 21.81 -19.27
N GLN A 562 36.26 21.51 -20.18
CA GLN A 562 36.83 22.48 -21.13
C GLN A 562 35.82 22.94 -22.20
N VAL A 563 34.92 22.03 -22.63
CA VAL A 563 33.92 22.33 -23.65
C VAL A 563 32.74 23.14 -23.09
N ALA A 564 32.44 23.00 -21.80
CA ALA A 564 31.36 23.73 -21.14
C ALA A 564 31.54 25.26 -21.16
N VAL A 565 30.42 25.97 -21.27
CA VAL A 565 30.39 27.43 -21.39
C VAL A 565 30.31 28.13 -20.03
N GLY A 566 31.27 29.03 -19.79
CA GLY A 566 31.32 29.92 -18.62
C GLY A 566 32.34 29.45 -17.57
N PRO A 567 32.61 30.28 -16.54
CA PRO A 567 33.49 29.88 -15.44
C PRO A 567 32.81 28.78 -14.63
N LEU A 568 33.29 27.55 -14.79
CA LEU A 568 32.83 26.43 -13.99
C LEU A 568 33.48 26.42 -12.61
N ASP A 569 34.73 26.89 -12.51
CA ASP A 569 35.58 26.79 -11.32
C ASP A 569 35.54 25.36 -10.74
N ILE A 570 35.62 24.37 -11.64
CA ILE A 570 35.62 22.93 -11.33
C ILE A 570 36.80 22.33 -12.06
N SER A 571 37.68 21.69 -11.30
CA SER A 571 38.80 20.89 -11.82
C SER A 571 38.43 19.39 -11.82
N PRO A 572 39.12 18.55 -12.61
CA PRO A 572 39.00 17.10 -12.51
C PRO A 572 39.25 16.60 -11.06
N LYS A 573 40.15 17.25 -10.32
CA LYS A 573 40.41 16.97 -8.91
C LYS A 573 39.16 17.14 -8.03
N ASP A 574 38.42 18.23 -8.21
CA ASP A 574 37.17 18.48 -7.45
C ASP A 574 36.09 17.43 -7.77
N VAL A 575 36.06 16.95 -9.01
CA VAL A 575 35.13 15.91 -9.47
C VAL A 575 35.47 14.56 -8.82
N VAL A 576 36.75 14.14 -8.86
CA VAL A 576 37.18 12.89 -8.22
C VAL A 576 36.98 12.96 -6.71
N GLN A 577 37.28 14.08 -6.06
CA GLN A 577 37.02 14.27 -4.63
C GLN A 577 35.53 14.09 -4.29
N SER A 578 34.64 14.67 -5.10
CA SER A 578 33.19 14.53 -4.94
C SER A 578 32.72 13.08 -5.15
N ALA A 579 33.29 12.37 -6.12
CA ALA A 579 33.00 10.95 -6.36
C ALA A 579 33.46 10.08 -5.19
N VAL A 580 34.69 10.27 -4.69
CA VAL A 580 35.22 9.56 -3.51
C VAL A 580 34.35 9.84 -2.28
N GLY A 581 33.92 11.08 -2.07
CA GLY A 581 33.00 11.42 -0.99
C GLY A 581 31.67 10.66 -1.05
N LYS A 582 31.09 10.49 -2.25
CA LYS A 582 29.87 9.68 -2.46
C LYS A 582 30.11 8.19 -2.18
N ILE A 583 31.25 7.64 -2.62
CA ILE A 583 31.64 6.24 -2.38
C ILE A 583 31.83 5.98 -0.88
N VAL A 584 32.56 6.85 -0.17
CA VAL A 584 32.76 6.75 1.27
C VAL A 584 31.44 6.79 2.01
N SER A 585 30.53 7.71 1.64
CA SER A 585 29.17 7.77 2.20
C SER A 585 28.40 6.45 2.01
N ALA A 586 28.45 5.85 0.81
CA ALA A 586 27.82 4.55 0.54
C ALA A 586 28.44 3.39 1.35
N LEU A 587 29.78 3.33 1.43
CA LEU A 587 30.50 2.34 2.25
C LEU A 587 30.21 2.47 3.74
N SER A 588 29.84 3.68 4.19
CA SER A 588 29.48 3.99 5.57
C SER A 588 28.00 3.67 5.88
N GLY A 589 27.25 3.11 4.93
CA GLY A 589 25.85 2.73 5.12
C GLY A 589 24.83 3.87 4.93
N CYS A 590 25.26 5.04 4.45
CA CYS A 590 24.36 6.11 4.01
C CYS A 590 23.85 5.82 2.58
N SER A 591 22.59 6.16 2.30
CA SER A 591 22.00 6.06 0.96
C SER A 591 22.58 7.13 0.04
N ALA A 592 23.78 6.91 -0.49
CA ALA A 592 24.34 7.70 -1.58
C ALA A 592 24.00 7.03 -2.92
N ASP A 593 23.43 7.78 -3.85
CA ASP A 593 23.22 7.32 -5.23
C ASP A 593 24.57 7.29 -5.96
N LEU A 594 25.08 6.08 -6.19
CA LEU A 594 26.37 5.84 -6.86
C LEU A 594 26.27 5.79 -8.39
N GLY A 595 25.06 5.89 -8.96
CA GLY A 595 24.87 5.73 -10.40
C GLY A 595 25.08 4.27 -10.84
N GLY A 596 23.98 3.60 -11.19
CA GLY A 596 24.00 2.16 -11.50
C GLY A 596 24.00 1.30 -10.23
N SER A 597 23.53 0.04 -10.32
CA SER A 597 23.39 -0.87 -9.18
C SER A 597 24.73 -1.45 -8.69
N GLY A 598 25.81 -0.68 -8.80
CA GLY A 598 27.17 -1.13 -8.54
C GLY A 598 27.47 -1.25 -7.05
N ASP A 599 28.21 -2.30 -6.69
CA ASP A 599 28.84 -2.43 -5.38
C ASP A 599 29.82 -1.25 -5.17
N PRO A 600 29.74 -0.48 -4.07
CA PRO A 600 30.60 0.69 -3.84
C PRO A 600 32.11 0.42 -3.98
N LEU A 601 32.55 -0.80 -3.68
CA LEU A 601 33.94 -1.22 -3.84
C LEU A 601 34.34 -1.38 -5.32
N GLN A 602 33.46 -1.91 -6.16
CA GLN A 602 33.70 -2.02 -7.61
C GLN A 602 33.73 -0.64 -8.27
N VAL A 603 32.87 0.27 -7.82
CA VAL A 603 32.88 1.67 -8.26
C VAL A 603 34.21 2.34 -7.89
N LEU A 604 34.71 2.10 -6.67
CA LEU A 604 36.03 2.59 -6.25
C LEU A 604 37.16 2.02 -7.11
N GLU A 605 37.15 0.72 -7.41
CA GLU A 605 38.12 0.10 -8.32
C GLU A 605 38.16 0.80 -9.68
N GLY A 606 36.99 1.12 -10.25
CA GLY A 606 36.88 1.86 -11.51
C GLY A 606 37.49 3.27 -11.44
N VAL A 607 37.16 4.03 -10.39
CA VAL A 607 37.70 5.38 -10.16
C VAL A 607 39.23 5.34 -9.98
N VAL A 608 39.73 4.42 -9.15
CA VAL A 608 41.16 4.27 -8.88
C VAL A 608 41.92 3.86 -10.15
N ALA A 609 41.36 2.94 -10.96
CA ALA A 609 41.94 2.55 -12.24
C ALA A 609 42.00 3.71 -13.24
N ALA A 610 40.97 4.57 -13.29
CA ALA A 610 40.97 5.76 -14.13
C ALA A 610 42.03 6.79 -13.71
N VAL A 611 42.22 7.00 -12.40
CA VAL A 611 43.28 7.87 -11.86
C VAL A 611 44.66 7.28 -12.15
N HIS A 612 44.87 5.98 -11.91
CA HIS A 612 46.13 5.29 -12.21
C HIS A 612 46.50 5.44 -13.70
N THR A 613 45.54 5.22 -14.60
CA THR A 613 45.76 5.35 -16.04
C THR A 613 46.16 6.77 -16.44
N SER A 614 45.58 7.79 -15.79
CA SER A 614 45.92 9.20 -16.03
C SER A 614 47.34 9.54 -15.55
N VAL A 615 47.75 9.01 -14.40
CA VAL A 615 49.11 9.14 -13.87
C VAL A 615 50.13 8.44 -14.78
N ASP A 616 49.85 7.22 -15.23
CA ASP A 616 50.71 6.47 -16.16
C ASP A 616 50.91 7.18 -17.51
N GLN A 617 49.86 7.88 -17.97
CA GLN A 617 49.89 8.67 -19.20
C GLN A 617 50.56 10.05 -19.03
N GLY A 618 50.95 10.42 -17.79
CA GLY A 618 51.63 11.67 -17.47
C GLY A 618 50.73 12.91 -17.54
N GLU A 619 49.41 12.74 -17.37
CA GLU A 619 48.43 13.84 -17.48
C GLU A 619 48.36 14.70 -16.19
N ASP A 620 48.84 14.18 -15.05
CA ASP A 620 48.96 14.84 -13.74
C ASP A 620 47.70 15.62 -13.30
N LEU A 621 46.51 15.11 -13.66
CA LEU A 621 45.22 15.73 -13.32
C LEU A 621 44.84 15.51 -11.85
N VAL A 622 45.12 14.31 -11.33
CA VAL A 622 44.90 13.89 -9.94
C VAL A 622 46.05 12.97 -9.54
N SER A 623 46.66 13.23 -8.38
CA SER A 623 47.77 12.41 -7.88
C SER A 623 47.28 11.21 -7.06
N SER A 624 48.11 10.18 -6.92
CA SER A 624 47.85 9.07 -5.99
C SER A 624 47.76 9.53 -4.53
N GLU A 625 48.53 10.56 -4.16
CA GLU A 625 48.51 11.16 -2.81
C GLU A 625 47.16 11.80 -2.49
N ASP A 626 46.51 12.44 -3.47
CA ASP A 626 45.20 13.07 -3.27
C ASP A 626 44.13 12.02 -2.92
N LEU A 627 44.12 10.88 -3.61
CA LEU A 627 43.21 9.78 -3.29
C LEU A 627 43.46 9.20 -1.90
N LEU A 628 44.74 9.05 -1.53
CA LEU A 628 45.11 8.59 -0.18
C LEU A 628 44.64 9.58 0.89
N GLU A 629 44.80 10.88 0.66
CA GLU A 629 44.33 11.93 1.57
C GLU A 629 42.82 11.83 1.82
N TRP A 630 42.02 11.62 0.77
CA TRP A 630 40.55 11.56 0.89
C TRP A 630 40.02 10.26 1.49
N LEU A 631 40.72 9.13 1.29
CA LEU A 631 40.30 7.82 1.81
C LEU A 631 40.87 7.51 3.22
N ARG A 632 41.95 8.18 3.63
CA ARG A 632 42.59 7.99 4.95
C ARG A 632 41.62 8.19 6.13
N PRO A 633 40.75 9.22 6.18
CA PRO A 633 39.79 9.39 7.28
C PRO A 633 38.85 8.20 7.45
N PHE A 634 38.33 7.66 6.34
CA PHE A 634 37.47 6.47 6.36
C PHE A 634 38.22 5.21 6.82
N CYS A 635 39.46 5.02 6.36
CA CYS A 635 40.26 3.86 6.74
C CYS A 635 40.68 3.90 8.22
N ALA A 636 40.88 5.09 8.79
CA ALA A 636 41.31 5.29 10.18
C ALA A 636 40.16 5.28 11.20
N ASP A 637 38.91 5.40 10.77
CA ASP A 637 37.76 5.49 11.66
C ASP A 637 37.29 4.11 12.14
N ASP A 638 37.40 3.91 13.46
CA ASP A 638 37.10 2.67 14.16
C ASP A 638 35.59 2.40 14.33
N ALA A 639 34.72 3.36 13.99
CA ALA A 639 33.27 3.16 13.99
C ALA A 639 32.77 2.29 12.81
N TRP A 640 33.55 2.16 11.73
CA TRP A 640 33.11 1.49 10.50
C TRP A 640 33.55 0.01 10.41
N PRO A 641 32.78 -0.84 9.68
CA PRO A 641 33.11 -2.24 9.51
C PRO A 641 34.52 -2.47 8.94
N VAL A 642 35.24 -3.43 9.51
CA VAL A 642 36.64 -3.74 9.17
C VAL A 642 36.80 -4.22 7.73
N ARG A 643 35.84 -4.97 7.20
CA ARG A 643 35.92 -5.59 5.87
C ARG A 643 35.98 -4.55 4.72
N PRO A 644 35.07 -3.57 4.62
CA PRO A 644 35.20 -2.44 3.68
C PRO A 644 36.52 -1.68 3.80
N ARG A 645 36.98 -1.38 5.03
CA ARG A 645 38.25 -0.66 5.28
C ARG A 645 39.45 -1.42 4.69
N ILE A 646 39.51 -2.75 4.89
CA ILE A 646 40.56 -3.59 4.33
C ILE A 646 40.51 -3.63 2.80
N GLN A 647 39.30 -3.75 2.23
CA GLN A 647 39.12 -3.83 0.78
C GLN A 647 39.49 -2.53 0.08
N VAL A 648 39.13 -1.37 0.63
CA VAL A 648 39.60 -0.06 0.13
C VAL A 648 41.12 0.02 0.10
N LEU A 649 41.78 -0.36 1.21
CA LEU A 649 43.24 -0.42 1.26
C LEU A 649 43.81 -1.44 0.26
N GLN A 650 43.09 -2.51 -0.05
CA GLN A 650 43.51 -3.50 -1.05
C GLN A 650 43.46 -2.98 -2.46
N ILE A 651 42.39 -2.27 -2.83
CA ILE A 651 42.25 -1.61 -4.13
C ILE A 651 43.41 -0.62 -4.32
N LEU A 652 43.66 0.23 -3.32
CA LEU A 652 44.77 1.20 -3.38
C LEU A 652 46.13 0.53 -3.50
N GLY A 653 46.40 -0.52 -2.73
CA GLY A 653 47.70 -1.20 -2.77
C GLY A 653 47.93 -2.10 -3.99
N GLN A 654 46.89 -2.48 -4.71
CA GLN A 654 47.02 -3.20 -5.99
C GLN A 654 47.17 -2.25 -7.17
N SER A 655 46.56 -1.07 -7.09
CA SER A 655 46.59 -0.08 -8.16
C SER A 655 47.80 0.85 -8.09
N PHE A 656 48.40 1.11 -6.93
CA PHE A 656 49.57 1.99 -6.81
C PHE A 656 50.84 1.22 -6.45
N ASN A 657 51.98 1.65 -6.99
CA ASN A 657 53.30 1.20 -6.56
C ASN A 657 53.65 1.80 -5.19
N LEU A 658 53.14 1.19 -4.12
CA LEU A 658 53.43 1.62 -2.75
C LEU A 658 54.92 1.50 -2.42
N THR A 659 55.45 2.43 -1.63
CA THR A 659 56.78 2.28 -1.04
C THR A 659 56.81 1.10 -0.06
N GLU A 660 57.99 0.55 0.24
CA GLU A 660 58.09 -0.54 1.23
C GLU A 660 57.55 -0.14 2.62
N GLU A 661 57.67 1.15 2.98
CA GLU A 661 57.16 1.69 4.25
C GLU A 661 55.62 1.77 4.25
N ASP A 662 55.02 2.26 3.16
CA ASP A 662 53.56 2.33 3.01
C ASP A 662 52.93 0.93 2.93
N GLY A 663 53.64 -0.02 2.28
CA GLY A 663 53.25 -1.43 2.27
C GLY A 663 53.22 -2.05 3.67
N LYS A 664 54.22 -1.76 4.52
CA LYS A 664 54.26 -2.21 5.92
C LYS A 664 53.17 -1.57 6.77
N LEU A 665 52.95 -0.26 6.63
CA LEU A 665 51.87 0.46 7.32
C LEU A 665 50.48 -0.06 6.93
N LEU A 666 50.29 -0.42 5.67
CA LEU A 666 49.03 -0.97 5.19
C LEU A 666 48.80 -2.40 5.72
N VAL A 667 49.85 -3.22 5.87
CA VAL A 667 49.76 -4.49 6.60
C VAL A 667 49.46 -4.25 8.09
N PHE A 668 50.03 -3.19 8.69
CA PHE A 668 49.77 -2.79 10.08
C PHE A 668 48.30 -2.46 10.29
N PHE A 669 47.76 -1.51 9.52
CA PHE A 669 46.36 -1.07 9.67
C PHE A 669 45.36 -2.20 9.42
N ARG A 670 45.64 -3.09 8.46
CA ARG A 670 44.81 -4.30 8.24
C ARG A 670 44.86 -5.25 9.43
N THR A 671 46.05 -5.48 9.98
CA THR A 671 46.24 -6.37 11.14
C THR A 671 45.57 -5.78 12.38
N GLU A 672 45.81 -4.49 12.66
CA GLU A 672 45.23 -3.77 13.79
C GLU A 672 43.70 -3.75 13.72
N ALA A 673 43.11 -3.48 12.55
CA ALA A 673 41.66 -3.47 12.38
C ALA A 673 41.02 -4.84 12.67
N ILE A 674 41.67 -5.93 12.25
CA ILE A 674 41.19 -7.30 12.53
C ILE A 674 41.34 -7.63 14.02
N LEU A 675 42.48 -7.28 14.63
CA LEU A 675 42.75 -7.61 16.02
C LEU A 675 41.86 -6.80 16.98
N LYS A 676 41.64 -5.51 16.75
CA LYS A 676 40.72 -4.69 17.57
C LYS A 676 39.29 -5.25 17.59
N ALA A 677 38.83 -5.85 16.48
CA ALA A 677 37.47 -6.39 16.39
C ALA A 677 37.25 -7.67 17.20
N THR A 678 38.29 -8.48 17.39
CA THR A 678 38.15 -9.85 17.95
C THR A 678 38.98 -10.05 19.23
N TRP A 679 40.18 -9.49 19.29
CA TRP A 679 41.08 -9.53 20.44
C TRP A 679 41.44 -8.09 20.89
N PRO A 680 40.47 -7.32 21.41
CA PRO A 680 40.72 -5.92 21.82
C PRO A 680 41.77 -5.78 22.93
N GLN A 681 42.10 -6.88 23.61
CA GLN A 681 43.13 -6.92 24.66
C GLN A 681 44.57 -7.05 24.11
N ARG A 682 44.76 -7.50 22.86
CA ARG A 682 46.07 -7.62 22.21
C ARG A 682 46.31 -6.38 21.34
N GLN A 683 47.16 -5.47 21.82
CA GLN A 683 47.64 -4.35 21.03
C GLN A 683 48.69 -4.84 20.03
N VAL A 684 48.61 -4.41 18.77
CA VAL A 684 49.56 -4.75 17.71
C VAL A 684 50.58 -3.64 17.59
N ASP A 685 51.86 -4.00 17.55
CA ASP A 685 52.95 -3.07 17.21
C ASP A 685 53.45 -3.35 15.78
N ILE A 686 54.11 -2.36 15.15
CA ILE A 686 54.73 -2.50 13.83
C ILE A 686 55.76 -3.64 13.84
N ALA A 687 56.44 -3.86 14.98
CA ALA A 687 57.36 -4.97 15.17
C ALA A 687 56.69 -6.35 15.04
N ASP A 688 55.40 -6.49 15.42
CA ASP A 688 54.68 -7.78 15.34
C ASP A 688 54.45 -8.25 13.89
N ILE A 689 54.52 -7.33 12.93
CA ILE A 689 54.22 -7.62 11.51
C ILE A 689 55.39 -7.34 10.56
N GLU A 690 56.51 -6.84 11.09
CA GLU A 690 57.65 -6.35 10.31
C GLU A 690 58.20 -7.42 9.35
N ASN A 691 58.32 -8.66 9.85
CA ASN A 691 58.87 -9.80 9.11
C ASN A 691 57.92 -10.99 9.12
N GLU A 692 58.15 -11.96 8.22
CA GLU A 692 57.34 -13.17 8.13
C GLU A 692 57.32 -13.99 9.43
N GLU A 693 58.46 -14.08 10.12
CA GLU A 693 58.57 -14.79 11.41
C GLU A 693 57.68 -14.18 12.50
N ASN A 694 57.67 -12.84 12.61
CA ASN A 694 56.86 -12.13 13.59
C ASN A 694 55.36 -12.31 13.30
N ARG A 695 54.95 -12.23 12.03
CA ARG A 695 53.57 -12.53 11.61
C ARG A 695 53.15 -13.96 11.94
N ARG A 696 54.04 -14.94 11.75
CA ARG A 696 53.77 -16.34 12.11
C ARG A 696 53.67 -16.54 13.63
N ALA A 697 54.48 -15.84 14.42
CA ALA A 697 54.43 -15.87 15.87
C ALA A 697 53.10 -15.30 16.37
N LEU A 698 52.69 -14.13 15.87
CA LEU A 698 51.41 -13.51 16.18
C LEU A 698 50.23 -14.40 15.79
N PHE A 699 50.25 -14.99 14.59
CA PHE A 699 49.19 -15.93 14.17
C PHE A 699 49.10 -17.16 15.08
N THR A 700 50.24 -17.69 15.51
CA THR A 700 50.26 -18.86 16.41
C THR A 700 49.69 -18.51 17.78
N GLU A 701 50.06 -17.35 18.33
CA GLU A 701 49.52 -16.81 19.60
C GLU A 701 47.99 -16.66 19.54
N LEU A 702 47.47 -16.03 18.48
CA LEU A 702 46.04 -15.82 18.29
C LEU A 702 45.31 -17.14 18.05
N LEU A 703 45.88 -18.04 17.25
CA LEU A 703 45.31 -19.37 17.00
C LEU A 703 45.23 -20.18 18.29
N GLU A 704 46.25 -20.15 19.15
CA GLU A 704 46.25 -20.89 20.43
C GLU A 704 45.23 -20.38 21.44
N SER A 705 44.94 -19.08 21.42
CA SER A 705 43.93 -18.44 22.27
C SER A 705 42.50 -18.48 21.71
N SER A 706 42.31 -18.97 20.47
CA SER A 706 41.00 -19.03 19.81
C SER A 706 40.21 -20.30 20.13
N HIS A 707 38.92 -20.10 20.47
CA HIS A 707 37.94 -21.13 20.81
C HIS A 707 36.57 -20.93 20.15
N GLN A 708 36.25 -19.74 19.63
CA GLN A 708 34.96 -19.43 19.00
C GLN A 708 35.04 -19.41 17.47
N GLU A 709 33.92 -19.72 16.81
CA GLU A 709 33.85 -19.71 15.34
C GLU A 709 34.16 -18.33 14.74
N ALA A 710 33.67 -17.26 15.37
CA ALA A 710 33.97 -15.88 14.95
C ALA A 710 35.47 -15.57 14.97
N GLU A 711 36.21 -16.09 15.95
CA GLU A 711 37.66 -15.89 16.07
C GLU A 711 38.42 -16.55 14.92
N PHE A 712 38.04 -17.78 14.54
CA PHE A 712 38.62 -18.46 13.39
C PHE A 712 38.32 -17.77 12.06
N GLN A 713 37.15 -17.15 11.90
CA GLN A 713 36.80 -16.34 10.72
C GLN A 713 37.65 -15.06 10.63
N HIS A 714 38.00 -14.44 11.76
CA HIS A 714 38.91 -13.30 11.77
C HIS A 714 40.37 -13.69 11.54
N LEU A 715 40.81 -14.87 11.99
CA LEU A 715 42.11 -15.45 11.62
C LEU A 715 42.21 -15.75 10.11
N LEU A 716 41.10 -16.21 9.50
CA LEU A 716 41.01 -16.39 8.06
C LEU A 716 41.22 -15.05 7.32
N LEU A 717 40.50 -14.00 7.73
CA LEU A 717 40.67 -12.65 7.18
C LEU A 717 42.10 -12.13 7.36
N LEU A 718 42.74 -12.45 8.48
CA LEU A 718 44.12 -12.05 8.77
C LEU A 718 45.12 -12.69 7.80
N LEU A 719 44.99 -14.00 7.54
CA LEU A 719 45.84 -14.69 6.57
C LEU A 719 45.60 -14.21 5.13
N GLN A 720 44.37 -13.82 4.78
CA GLN A 720 44.05 -13.22 3.49
C GLN A 720 44.59 -11.80 3.34
N ALA A 721 44.63 -11.03 4.42
CA ALA A 721 45.09 -9.64 4.42
C ALA A 721 46.63 -9.51 4.36
N TRP A 722 47.35 -10.58 4.72
CA TRP A 722 48.81 -10.62 4.79
C TRP A 722 49.49 -11.04 3.48
N PRO A 723 50.73 -10.57 3.22
CA PRO A 723 51.58 -11.10 2.16
C PRO A 723 51.76 -12.62 2.28
N PRO A 724 51.80 -13.38 1.17
CA PRO A 724 51.97 -14.82 1.20
C PRO A 724 53.22 -15.22 1.98
N MET A 725 53.03 -16.13 2.94
CA MET A 725 54.11 -16.72 3.73
C MET A 725 54.79 -17.83 2.92
N SER A 726 56.11 -17.90 3.02
CA SER A 726 56.95 -18.90 2.35
C SER A 726 56.57 -20.31 2.81
N GLN A 727 56.48 -21.26 1.88
CA GLN A 727 56.24 -22.67 2.23
C GLN A 727 57.54 -23.28 2.78
N ASP A 728 57.70 -23.31 4.10
CA ASP A 728 58.79 -24.08 4.69
C ASP A 728 58.60 -25.58 4.43
N SER A 729 59.72 -26.27 4.23
CA SER A 729 59.83 -27.70 3.87
C SER A 729 59.09 -28.70 4.78
N VAL A 730 58.48 -28.24 5.88
CA VAL A 730 57.70 -29.06 6.82
C VAL A 730 56.21 -28.71 6.68
N ILE A 731 55.45 -29.64 6.10
CA ILE A 731 54.04 -29.49 5.70
C ILE A 731 53.10 -29.18 6.89
N THR A 732 53.47 -29.56 8.12
CA THR A 732 52.70 -29.30 9.35
C THR A 732 52.77 -27.86 9.85
N SER A 733 53.64 -27.01 9.27
CA SER A 733 53.80 -25.61 9.67
C SER A 733 52.99 -24.61 8.84
N SER A 734 52.24 -25.04 7.83
CA SER A 734 51.40 -24.12 7.05
C SER A 734 50.32 -23.46 7.94
N PRO A 735 50.25 -22.11 7.99
CA PRO A 735 49.25 -21.39 8.79
C PRO A 735 47.82 -21.79 8.43
N TRP A 736 47.56 -22.06 7.15
CA TRP A 736 46.27 -22.52 6.63
C TRP A 736 45.88 -23.90 7.16
N VAL A 737 46.80 -24.87 7.13
CA VAL A 737 46.56 -26.22 7.67
C VAL A 737 46.34 -26.16 9.18
N ARG A 738 47.12 -25.32 9.89
CA ARG A 738 46.96 -25.11 11.33
C ARG A 738 45.62 -24.46 11.68
N LEU A 739 45.17 -23.47 10.91
CA LEU A 739 43.85 -22.85 11.09
C LEU A 739 42.73 -23.88 10.96
N MET A 740 42.69 -24.59 9.84
CA MET A 740 41.64 -25.59 9.55
C MET A 740 41.69 -26.76 10.54
N THR A 741 42.88 -27.17 10.98
CA THR A 741 43.03 -28.17 12.04
C THR A 741 42.52 -27.65 13.39
N GLY A 742 42.79 -26.38 13.71
CA GLY A 742 42.24 -25.69 14.88
C GLY A 742 40.71 -25.65 14.87
N MET A 743 40.12 -25.26 13.74
CA MET A 743 38.67 -25.27 13.52
C MET A 743 38.07 -26.67 13.71
N LEU A 744 38.70 -27.71 13.14
CA LEU A 744 38.22 -29.10 13.25
C LEU A 744 38.30 -29.64 14.69
N THR A 745 39.30 -29.23 15.46
CA THR A 745 39.56 -29.75 16.82
C THR A 745 38.83 -28.98 17.91
N ARG A 746 38.61 -27.66 17.74
CA ARG A 746 38.12 -26.77 18.82
C ARG A 746 36.69 -26.25 18.62
N CYS A 747 36.14 -26.26 17.40
CA CYS A 747 34.75 -25.85 17.18
C CYS A 747 33.74 -26.91 17.67
N ALA A 748 32.60 -26.42 18.19
CA ALA A 748 31.53 -27.23 18.80
C ALA A 748 30.90 -28.25 17.84
N ALA A 749 30.39 -29.35 18.40
CA ALA A 749 29.89 -30.51 17.66
C ALA A 749 28.49 -30.34 17.02
N GLU A 750 27.86 -29.17 17.20
CA GLU A 750 26.45 -28.93 16.81
C GLU A 750 26.26 -28.64 15.31
N ASN A 751 27.28 -28.10 14.62
CA ASN A 751 27.20 -27.75 13.18
C ASN A 751 28.30 -28.42 12.33
N LYS A 752 28.33 -29.76 12.35
CA LYS A 752 29.37 -30.55 11.66
C LYS A 752 29.40 -30.34 10.14
N ASP A 753 28.24 -30.32 9.49
CA ASP A 753 28.15 -30.19 8.03
C ASP A 753 28.50 -28.78 7.55
N GLY A 754 28.14 -27.75 8.32
CA GLY A 754 28.57 -26.36 8.07
C GLY A 754 30.09 -26.21 8.14
N LEU A 755 30.73 -26.80 9.15
CA LEU A 755 32.18 -26.76 9.34
C LEU A 755 32.95 -27.40 8.17
N GLY A 756 32.49 -28.56 7.69
CA GLY A 756 33.09 -29.24 6.54
C GLY A 756 33.00 -28.42 5.25
N ASN A 757 31.88 -27.73 5.03
CA ASN A 757 31.69 -26.87 3.87
C ASN A 757 32.52 -25.58 3.95
N GLU A 758 32.68 -24.97 5.13
CA GLU A 758 33.56 -23.82 5.31
C GLU A 758 35.02 -24.16 5.01
N ILE A 759 35.50 -25.33 5.44
CA ILE A 759 36.85 -25.80 5.11
C ILE A 759 37.06 -25.98 3.61
N LEU A 760 36.05 -26.52 2.91
CA LEU A 760 36.08 -26.60 1.45
C LEU A 760 36.14 -25.23 0.80
N LYS A 761 35.34 -24.26 1.27
CA LYS A 761 35.38 -22.87 0.76
C LYS A 761 36.76 -22.25 0.95
N ILE A 762 37.37 -22.45 2.11
CA ILE A 762 38.73 -21.97 2.41
C ILE A 762 39.72 -22.60 1.42
N CYS A 763 39.72 -23.92 1.24
CA CYS A 763 40.64 -24.60 0.31
C CYS A 763 40.45 -24.13 -1.14
N ARG A 764 39.20 -24.01 -1.59
CA ARG A 764 38.86 -23.52 -2.95
C ARG A 764 39.33 -22.09 -3.19
N SER A 765 39.32 -21.23 -2.17
CA SER A 765 39.85 -19.87 -2.27
C SER A 765 41.38 -19.83 -2.53
N LEU A 766 42.09 -20.93 -2.24
CA LEU A 766 43.55 -21.00 -2.36
C LEU A 766 44.03 -21.59 -3.70
N TYR A 767 43.20 -22.28 -4.49
CA TYR A 767 43.62 -23.06 -5.66
C TYR A 767 44.37 -22.27 -6.75
N ASN A 768 44.09 -20.97 -6.89
CA ASN A 768 44.74 -20.10 -7.88
C ASN A 768 45.81 -19.19 -7.27
N THR A 769 46.24 -19.46 -6.04
CA THR A 769 47.19 -18.63 -5.30
C THR A 769 48.51 -19.37 -5.07
N LYS A 770 49.59 -18.63 -4.80
CA LYS A 770 50.88 -19.21 -4.35
C LYS A 770 50.77 -19.96 -3.01
N GLN A 771 49.62 -19.90 -2.34
CA GLN A 771 49.35 -20.49 -1.04
C GLN A 771 48.56 -21.82 -1.14
N MET A 772 48.38 -22.37 -2.35
CA MET A 772 47.72 -23.66 -2.56
C MET A 772 48.38 -24.76 -1.72
N LEU A 773 47.55 -25.58 -1.07
CA LEU A 773 48.02 -26.67 -0.22
C LEU A 773 48.71 -27.78 -1.05
N PRO A 774 49.86 -28.31 -0.60
CA PRO A 774 50.48 -29.48 -1.22
C PRO A 774 49.62 -30.74 -0.97
N ALA A 775 49.83 -31.78 -1.79
CA ALA A 775 49.06 -33.03 -1.73
C ALA A 775 49.13 -33.71 -0.35
N GLU A 776 50.27 -33.64 0.33
CA GLU A 776 50.44 -34.14 1.69
C GLU A 776 49.65 -33.32 2.73
N GLY A 777 49.51 -32.01 2.53
CA GLY A 777 48.69 -31.14 3.38
C GLY A 777 47.21 -31.43 3.21
N VAL A 778 46.77 -31.65 1.97
CA VAL A 778 45.43 -32.14 1.63
C VAL A 778 45.14 -33.48 2.31
N LYS A 779 46.08 -34.43 2.22
CA LYS A 779 45.95 -35.76 2.83
C LYS A 779 45.77 -35.70 4.34
N GLU A 780 46.55 -34.86 5.03
CA GLU A 780 46.41 -34.67 6.49
C GLU A 780 45.05 -34.02 6.83
N LEU A 781 44.62 -33.03 6.06
CA LEU A 781 43.32 -32.39 6.30
C LEU A 781 42.15 -33.37 6.10
N CYS A 782 42.23 -34.22 5.09
CA CYS A 782 41.28 -35.30 4.86
C CYS A 782 41.29 -36.32 6.01
N SER A 783 42.45 -36.71 6.55
CA SER A 783 42.54 -37.60 7.71
C SER A 783 41.80 -37.01 8.92
N ARG A 784 41.93 -35.69 9.12
CA ARG A 784 41.24 -34.95 10.21
C ARG A 784 39.73 -34.85 9.96
N LEU A 785 39.28 -34.56 8.75
CA LEU A 785 37.86 -34.55 8.38
C LEU A 785 37.21 -35.92 8.61
N LEU A 786 37.88 -37.00 8.21
CA LEU A 786 37.41 -38.37 8.39
C LEU A 786 37.32 -38.76 9.87
N SER A 787 38.26 -38.34 10.70
CA SER A 787 38.20 -38.60 12.16
C SER A 787 37.00 -37.92 12.85
N ARG A 788 36.40 -36.90 12.22
CA ARG A 788 35.18 -36.21 12.67
C ARG A 788 33.91 -36.67 11.92
N SER A 789 33.96 -37.81 11.24
CA SER A 789 32.86 -38.38 10.44
C SER A 789 32.38 -37.48 9.28
N LEU A 790 33.21 -36.57 8.76
CA LEU A 790 32.90 -35.69 7.64
C LEU A 790 33.40 -36.29 6.32
N LEU A 791 32.72 -37.35 5.87
CA LEU A 791 33.12 -38.11 4.69
C LEU A 791 32.95 -37.30 3.39
N LEU A 792 31.80 -36.64 3.20
CA LEU A 792 31.49 -35.93 1.96
C LEU A 792 32.49 -34.78 1.66
N PRO A 793 32.81 -33.87 2.61
CA PRO A 793 33.83 -32.84 2.36
C PRO A 793 35.23 -33.42 2.11
N ALA A 794 35.59 -34.51 2.80
CA ALA A 794 36.88 -35.16 2.60
C ALA A 794 37.01 -35.74 1.18
N LEU A 795 35.95 -36.39 0.67
CA LEU A 795 35.93 -36.94 -0.69
C LEU A 795 36.03 -35.85 -1.76
N LYS A 796 35.30 -34.74 -1.60
CA LYS A 796 35.39 -33.59 -2.53
C LYS A 796 36.79 -33.01 -2.60
N LEU A 797 37.42 -32.80 -1.44
CA LEU A 797 38.78 -32.25 -1.34
C LEU A 797 39.83 -33.19 -1.96
N LEU A 798 39.70 -34.50 -1.78
CA LEU A 798 40.57 -35.49 -2.42
C LEU A 798 40.42 -35.50 -3.95
N LEU A 799 39.19 -35.38 -4.46
CA LEU A 799 38.90 -35.45 -5.91
C LEU A 799 39.22 -34.14 -6.65
N GLU A 800 39.11 -33.00 -5.98
CA GLU A 800 39.51 -31.69 -6.54
C GLU A 800 41.02 -31.54 -6.69
N SER A 801 41.81 -32.37 -5.98
CA SER A 801 43.26 -32.41 -6.17
C SER A 801 43.63 -32.95 -7.55
N ARG A 802 44.72 -32.44 -8.13
CA ARG A 802 45.28 -32.94 -9.40
C ARG A 802 46.17 -34.19 -9.22
N ASP A 803 46.31 -34.69 -8.00
CA ASP A 803 47.16 -35.86 -7.69
C ASP A 803 46.37 -37.18 -7.71
N GLU A 804 46.72 -38.06 -8.65
CA GLU A 804 46.13 -39.40 -8.79
C GLU A 804 46.26 -40.26 -7.53
N ARG A 805 47.27 -40.01 -6.68
CA ARG A 805 47.44 -40.74 -5.41
C ARG A 805 46.34 -40.40 -4.41
N LEU A 806 45.83 -39.17 -4.44
CA LEU A 806 44.72 -38.74 -3.59
C LEU A 806 43.38 -39.25 -4.13
N HIS A 807 43.24 -39.36 -5.45
CA HIS A 807 42.09 -40.04 -6.07
C HIS A 807 42.02 -41.52 -5.69
N ALA A 808 43.16 -42.21 -5.57
CA ALA A 808 43.21 -43.59 -5.07
C ALA A 808 42.69 -43.69 -3.63
N VAL A 809 43.08 -42.76 -2.75
CA VAL A 809 42.56 -42.69 -1.37
C VAL A 809 41.05 -42.39 -1.35
N ALA A 810 40.56 -41.52 -2.24
CA ALA A 810 39.13 -41.27 -2.38
C ALA A 810 38.37 -42.54 -2.77
N LEU A 811 38.90 -43.34 -3.71
CA LEU A 811 38.31 -44.61 -4.12
C LEU A 811 38.27 -45.65 -2.99
N GLU A 812 39.31 -45.73 -2.16
CA GLU A 812 39.30 -46.60 -0.97
C GLU A 812 38.15 -46.25 -0.02
N HIS A 813 37.89 -44.95 0.18
CA HIS A 813 36.75 -44.52 1.00
C HIS A 813 35.40 -44.73 0.32
N VAL A 814 35.29 -44.48 -0.99
CA VAL A 814 34.07 -44.72 -1.78
C VAL A 814 33.70 -46.21 -1.81
N THR A 815 34.69 -47.11 -1.93
CA THR A 815 34.49 -48.57 -1.91
C THR A 815 34.07 -49.09 -0.53
N ALA A 816 34.51 -48.44 0.55
CA ALA A 816 34.14 -48.81 1.92
C ALA A 816 32.69 -48.45 2.30
N VAL A 817 32.01 -47.62 1.50
CA VAL A 817 30.61 -47.21 1.75
C VAL A 817 29.65 -48.28 1.23
N GLY A 818 28.96 -48.97 2.15
CA GLY A 818 27.96 -49.98 1.80
C GLY A 818 26.60 -49.43 1.37
N GLN A 819 26.23 -48.22 1.83
CA GLN A 819 24.95 -47.59 1.49
C GLN A 819 25.12 -46.09 1.25
N VAL A 820 24.60 -45.62 0.11
CA VAL A 820 24.62 -44.21 -0.29
C VAL A 820 23.42 -43.47 0.30
N ASN A 821 23.65 -42.29 0.89
CA ASN A 821 22.64 -41.40 1.45
C ASN A 821 23.07 -39.92 1.33
N ASP A 822 22.21 -39.00 1.73
CA ASP A 822 22.44 -37.56 1.60
C ASP A 822 23.65 -37.04 2.40
N SER A 823 24.15 -37.80 3.39
CA SER A 823 25.33 -37.42 4.20
C SER A 823 26.66 -37.83 3.57
N ASN A 824 26.66 -38.73 2.58
CA ASN A 824 27.86 -39.26 1.94
C ASN A 824 27.90 -39.07 0.42
N CYS A 825 26.80 -38.64 -0.21
CA CYS A 825 26.72 -38.42 -1.64
C CYS A 825 25.81 -37.25 -1.99
N ASP A 826 26.30 -36.35 -2.84
CA ASP A 826 25.55 -35.26 -3.43
C ASP A 826 25.87 -35.09 -4.93
N PRO A 827 25.10 -34.29 -5.68
CA PRO A 827 25.32 -34.11 -7.12
C PRO A 827 26.72 -33.57 -7.46
N GLU A 828 27.32 -32.77 -6.57
CA GLU A 828 28.66 -32.22 -6.74
C GLU A 828 29.74 -33.32 -6.67
N LEU A 829 29.68 -34.20 -5.68
CA LEU A 829 30.58 -35.35 -5.58
C LEU A 829 30.48 -36.28 -6.81
N LEU A 830 29.27 -36.54 -7.28
CA LEU A 830 29.04 -37.37 -8.46
C LEU A 830 29.66 -36.75 -9.73
N SER A 831 29.61 -35.42 -9.84
CA SER A 831 30.26 -34.67 -10.92
C SER A 831 31.78 -34.78 -10.83
N LEU A 832 32.36 -34.58 -9.64
CA LEU A 832 33.81 -34.72 -9.40
C LEU A 832 34.34 -36.13 -9.68
N LEU A 833 33.56 -37.17 -9.37
CA LEU A 833 33.92 -38.57 -9.69
C LEU A 833 33.92 -38.83 -11.21
N LEU A 834 33.03 -38.17 -11.96
CA LEU A 834 33.00 -38.25 -13.42
C LEU A 834 34.15 -37.45 -14.05
N ASP A 835 34.43 -36.25 -13.54
CA ASP A 835 35.54 -35.39 -13.98
C ASP A 835 36.91 -36.05 -13.75
N ALA A 836 37.07 -36.76 -12.62
CA ALA A 836 38.27 -37.54 -12.32
C ALA A 836 38.38 -38.86 -13.12
N GLY A 837 37.42 -39.17 -14.00
CA GLY A 837 37.44 -40.37 -14.84
C GLY A 837 37.27 -41.68 -14.07
N LEU A 838 36.67 -41.65 -12.88
CA LEU A 838 36.62 -42.80 -11.96
C LEU A 838 35.42 -43.73 -12.18
N LEU A 839 34.57 -43.47 -13.19
CA LEU A 839 33.34 -44.22 -13.46
C LEU A 839 33.56 -45.75 -13.53
N ALA A 840 34.57 -46.21 -14.27
CA ALA A 840 34.86 -47.63 -14.43
C ALA A 840 35.32 -48.29 -13.12
N LYS A 841 36.07 -47.56 -12.29
CA LYS A 841 36.55 -48.06 -10.98
C LYS A 841 35.43 -48.09 -9.93
N CYS A 842 34.36 -47.33 -10.14
CA CYS A 842 33.22 -47.27 -9.23
C CYS A 842 32.15 -48.35 -9.50
N VAL A 843 32.23 -49.13 -10.58
CA VAL A 843 31.19 -50.12 -11.00
C VAL A 843 30.81 -51.08 -9.88
N SER A 844 31.77 -51.51 -9.06
CA SER A 844 31.55 -52.43 -7.94
C SER A 844 31.07 -51.75 -6.64
N THR A 845 30.84 -50.43 -6.65
CA THR A 845 30.48 -49.64 -5.47
C THR A 845 29.00 -49.23 -5.48
N ALA A 846 28.46 -48.90 -4.31
CA ALA A 846 27.09 -48.41 -4.19
C ALA A 846 26.83 -47.05 -4.88
N PHE A 847 27.89 -46.34 -5.28
CA PHE A 847 27.81 -45.05 -6.00
C PHE A 847 27.52 -45.21 -7.49
N TYR A 848 27.82 -46.35 -8.12
CA TYR A 848 27.67 -46.53 -9.57
C TYR A 848 26.23 -46.26 -10.09
N PRO A 849 25.15 -46.78 -9.46
CA PRO A 849 23.79 -46.47 -9.90
C PRO A 849 23.45 -44.97 -9.80
N HIS A 850 23.97 -44.28 -8.79
CA HIS A 850 23.76 -42.86 -8.56
C HIS A 850 24.53 -42.00 -9.58
N MET A 851 25.76 -42.39 -9.94
CA MET A 851 26.54 -41.76 -11.00
C MET A 851 25.84 -41.87 -12.37
N VAL A 852 25.30 -43.06 -12.69
CA VAL A 852 24.54 -43.27 -13.92
C VAL A 852 23.26 -42.44 -13.93
N GLN A 853 22.54 -42.37 -12.81
CA GLN A 853 21.32 -41.55 -12.70
C GLN A 853 21.63 -40.05 -12.85
N HIS A 854 22.71 -39.55 -12.24
CA HIS A 854 23.16 -38.16 -12.35
C HIS A 854 23.53 -37.80 -13.80
N LEU A 855 24.29 -38.67 -14.47
CA LEU A 855 24.65 -38.51 -15.89
C LEU A 855 23.42 -38.44 -16.81
N LEU A 856 22.39 -39.23 -16.53
CA LEU A 856 21.14 -39.23 -17.30
C LEU A 856 20.20 -38.06 -16.96
N ALA A 857 20.37 -37.43 -15.80
CA ALA A 857 19.54 -36.32 -15.33
C ALA A 857 19.96 -34.96 -15.88
N SER A 858 21.09 -34.87 -16.61
CA SER A 858 21.59 -33.65 -17.28
C SER A 858 21.40 -33.73 -18.81
N PRO A 859 20.20 -33.48 -19.36
CA PRO A 859 19.83 -33.91 -20.71
C PRO A 859 20.23 -32.91 -21.81
N GLN A 860 20.92 -31.81 -21.47
CA GLN A 860 21.31 -30.77 -22.43
C GLN A 860 22.76 -30.31 -22.17
N ARG A 861 23.67 -30.68 -23.08
CA ARG A 861 25.08 -30.23 -23.16
C ARG A 861 25.79 -30.12 -21.79
N GLY A 862 25.76 -31.21 -21.01
CA GLY A 862 26.68 -31.36 -19.88
C GLY A 862 28.12 -31.59 -20.37
N PRO A 863 29.15 -31.42 -19.51
CA PRO A 863 30.56 -31.58 -19.87
C PRO A 863 30.97 -33.03 -20.18
N TRP A 864 30.13 -34.03 -19.88
CA TRP A 864 30.45 -35.45 -20.01
C TRP A 864 29.81 -36.08 -21.26
N ASP A 865 30.63 -36.66 -22.12
CA ASP A 865 30.17 -37.48 -23.24
C ASP A 865 29.79 -38.88 -22.76
N ALA A 866 28.49 -39.16 -22.75
CA ALA A 866 27.94 -40.44 -22.32
C ALA A 866 28.34 -41.61 -23.24
N GLU A 867 28.57 -41.35 -24.53
CA GLU A 867 29.04 -42.38 -25.48
C GLU A 867 30.54 -42.66 -25.27
N GLY A 868 31.35 -41.62 -25.08
CA GLY A 868 32.75 -41.75 -24.69
C GLY A 868 32.97 -42.48 -23.36
N LEU A 869 32.16 -42.17 -22.34
CA LEU A 869 32.20 -42.85 -21.04
C LEU A 869 31.76 -44.33 -21.12
N ALA A 870 30.83 -44.66 -22.02
CA ALA A 870 30.49 -46.05 -22.30
C ALA A 870 31.65 -46.80 -22.99
N GLY A 871 32.41 -46.12 -23.85
CA GLY A 871 33.67 -46.62 -24.40
C GLY A 871 34.69 -46.95 -23.30
N HIS A 872 34.92 -46.03 -22.36
CA HIS A 872 35.81 -46.27 -21.22
C HIS A 872 35.36 -47.45 -20.34
N LEU A 873 34.05 -47.65 -20.15
CA LEU A 873 33.53 -48.83 -19.44
C LEU A 873 33.80 -50.12 -20.22
N GLN A 874 33.65 -50.10 -21.54
CA GLN A 874 33.96 -51.24 -22.40
C GLN A 874 35.45 -51.59 -22.37
N ASP A 875 36.33 -50.58 -22.45
CA ASP A 875 37.78 -50.73 -22.39
C ASP A 875 38.24 -51.27 -21.03
N ALA A 876 37.54 -50.93 -19.95
CA ALA A 876 37.75 -51.48 -18.61
C ALA A 876 37.14 -52.88 -18.40
N GLY A 877 36.48 -53.47 -19.41
CA GLY A 877 35.89 -54.82 -19.35
C GLY A 877 34.43 -54.88 -18.87
N HIS A 878 33.79 -53.74 -18.59
CA HIS A 878 32.41 -53.63 -18.12
C HIS A 878 31.41 -53.47 -19.27
N VAL A 879 31.34 -54.49 -20.14
CA VAL A 879 30.57 -54.45 -21.39
C VAL A 879 29.05 -54.38 -21.15
N ALA A 880 28.56 -55.07 -20.12
CA ALA A 880 27.12 -55.09 -19.80
C ALA A 880 26.64 -53.74 -19.28
N GLU A 881 27.45 -53.10 -18.45
CA GLU A 881 27.26 -51.78 -17.87
C GLU A 881 27.33 -50.68 -18.95
N ALA A 882 28.31 -50.76 -19.86
CA ALA A 882 28.43 -49.87 -21.02
C ALA A 882 27.18 -49.95 -21.92
N GLY A 883 26.71 -51.16 -22.24
CA GLY A 883 25.49 -51.36 -23.02
C GLY A 883 24.25 -50.81 -22.32
N SER A 884 24.15 -51.01 -21.01
CA SER A 884 23.03 -50.51 -20.19
C SER A 884 22.99 -48.97 -20.14
N LEU A 885 24.17 -48.32 -20.07
CA LEU A 885 24.30 -46.86 -20.12
C LEU A 885 23.85 -46.30 -21.48
N LEU A 886 24.32 -46.89 -22.59
CA LEU A 886 23.94 -46.46 -23.95
C LEU A 886 22.44 -46.61 -24.21
N LEU A 887 21.82 -47.71 -23.73
CA LEU A 887 20.37 -47.88 -23.80
C LEU A 887 19.64 -46.82 -22.97
N ALA A 888 20.17 -46.46 -21.81
CA ALA A 888 19.57 -45.42 -20.98
C ALA A 888 19.64 -44.02 -21.62
N VAL A 889 20.77 -43.68 -22.26
CA VAL A 889 20.99 -42.42 -22.99
C VAL A 889 20.05 -42.30 -24.19
N ARG A 890 19.82 -43.40 -24.91
CA ARG A 890 18.90 -43.45 -26.07
C ARG A 890 17.41 -43.43 -25.71
N GLY A 891 17.08 -43.16 -24.45
CA GLY A 891 15.68 -43.04 -24.00
C GLY A 891 14.93 -44.36 -23.87
N THR A 892 15.62 -45.51 -23.89
CA THR A 892 14.97 -46.83 -23.77
C THR A 892 14.26 -46.94 -22.41
N HIS A 893 13.06 -47.53 -22.37
CA HIS A 893 12.27 -47.65 -21.15
C HIS A 893 13.04 -48.43 -20.05
N ARG A 894 12.95 -48.03 -18.77
CA ARG A 894 13.74 -48.63 -17.66
C ARG A 894 13.65 -50.16 -17.60
N ALA A 895 12.48 -50.71 -17.92
CA ALA A 895 12.22 -52.15 -17.98
C ALA A 895 13.06 -52.90 -19.03
N LEU A 896 13.66 -52.22 -20.01
CA LEU A 896 14.39 -52.80 -21.13
C LEU A 896 15.89 -52.43 -21.13
N ARG A 897 16.36 -51.72 -20.10
CA ARG A 897 17.74 -51.18 -20.04
C ARG A 897 18.80 -52.20 -19.67
N THR A 898 18.43 -53.25 -18.94
CA THR A 898 19.32 -54.36 -18.58
C THR A 898 18.65 -55.68 -18.93
N PHE A 899 19.43 -56.72 -19.19
CA PHE A 899 18.90 -58.07 -19.43
C PHE A 899 18.05 -58.57 -18.25
N SER A 900 18.48 -58.28 -17.01
CA SER A 900 17.76 -58.63 -15.80
C SER A 900 16.43 -57.88 -15.66
N ALA A 901 16.40 -56.58 -15.97
CA ALA A 901 15.16 -55.79 -15.96
C ALA A 901 14.20 -56.27 -17.05
N ALA A 902 14.70 -56.57 -18.25
CA ALA A 902 13.90 -57.08 -19.37
C ALA A 902 13.30 -58.44 -19.05
N LEU A 903 14.07 -59.34 -18.44
CA LEU A 903 13.59 -60.64 -17.98
C LEU A 903 12.57 -60.51 -16.84
N SER A 904 12.78 -59.60 -15.90
CA SER A 904 11.85 -59.33 -14.80
C SER A 904 10.53 -58.72 -15.28
N ALA A 905 10.59 -57.80 -16.25
CA ALA A 905 9.40 -57.23 -16.86
C ALA A 905 8.65 -58.29 -17.68
N GLY A 906 9.37 -59.13 -18.43
CA GLY A 906 8.78 -60.27 -19.15
C GLY A 906 8.12 -61.29 -18.22
N ARG A 907 8.69 -61.56 -17.04
CA ARG A 907 8.10 -62.42 -16.00
C ARG A 907 6.79 -61.91 -15.40
N HIS A 908 6.45 -60.64 -15.56
CA HIS A 908 5.13 -60.12 -15.18
C HIS A 908 4.06 -60.35 -16.26
N TRP A 909 4.49 -60.68 -17.49
CA TRP A 909 3.63 -60.88 -18.66
C TRP A 909 3.51 -62.36 -19.09
N VAL A 910 4.36 -63.22 -18.53
CA VAL A 910 4.31 -64.69 -18.60
C VAL A 910 3.84 -65.21 -17.26
#